data_AF-A0A428TGL5-F1
#
_entry.id   AF-A0A428TGL5-F1
#
_cell.length_a   1.000
_cell.length_b   1.000
_cell.length_c   1.000
_cell.angle_alpha   90.00
_cell.angle_beta   90.00
_cell.angle_gamma   90.00
#
_symmetry.space_group_name_H-M   'P 1'
#
loop_
_entity.id
_entity.type
_entity.pdbx_description
1 polymer ?
#
loop_
_entity_poly.entity_id
_entity_poly.type
_entity_poly.pdbx_seq_one_letter_code
_entity_poly.pdbx_strand_id
1 'polypeptide(L)'
;MPASPTSAPVAMHPNPKDLRDQISYAMKVNIEGRDFVPADAIDSLASPDAVRGELSKKFDDSTVTDLVDYVRNKPAIKVFLILVWCRNIKSIANIRQSGFGDQHLPLDEQETTIQGETQTRLRSLSQTPGSGQVLEPLCQWGIADRREFLERQWAFMAPIFERAKFSYELHNRCPLPFIPLSNKDELKDGTRGGLSSSVKEIKVHDAHQQVLKQNQENGCFLFPWAESGNLKEFWKSETAVRPLQSPQMMTWMLHQMCGLCDALSVLHNENRRHGDIKPENILLFKEGDHHGTLRIADVGLAKFHSDATDQRRHREEITKTMTGTTRYLSPEFVQGGQIPRIFDIWSLGCVFIEFLIWTLHGHDRLGDFRKATSAYFWEEVEGKGTVIHSEVRAWISNMTEILQSSETALGGLLQLVESDMLVPEYEKRSASIEVHGSLLNIYDRAKRDENYLIDPNIEPRASTNPPRSKDPSQTLDVPKQTRQPAPLSKRQGSFQINVQGPDDEVNPSSSTAQTARAQEEVGSFLLEHYLVLRNIASFEFGGLVSDIKARSKGCRLCLLFSQAATELGLEDNTRFLSRRIESTILIPPNGPKILSVYSDPDQDTVSPGAQIGYPVLPKPGSPSQFAFIKEWLEVCQKTHNHGPLGDERPTRVLDLGSSDGPKIQLITGDAMDSNEYIALSHCWGKGVMFRTLTENVDSLGKAVDFRRLPRTFQDAIKTTRGLNVRYLWIDSLCIIQDDEEDWKREAARMQQVFSNASCVIAASSASSSAEGFLDPQREDRPFATLQSPSGSISYVCKFIDNFGPDTEEAPLNKRGWVLQERALARRSIHFTSTQVYLECGDGVQCESLMKLANNQAVFLSDSDFPNSILDYYKGGRIVLSQNLFKVYSTLKFTKSSDRPIAISGLEKRMMSAFKTRGGYGVFQAFFERSLLWQRPESGSLARITYPADRNVPSWSWMAYEGSITFVDAPFDKVDWTKDYESPFEVDMGRRYWEANGSNPAPVLKSKSARRFSSSGDPDEVFRGVRFDLDRAAFHHQLSALRCIVIGKDKPSESKDAALHYVLVIAPPPSGKPQAYVRVGVGILVKSLISWDLEEYVEVQ
;
A
#
# COMPACT_ATOMS: atom_id res chain seq x y z
N MET A 1 -58.27 24.37 6.73
CA MET A 1 -57.77 25.22 7.84
C MET A 1 -57.88 24.39 9.11
N PRO A 2 -56.78 24.12 9.83
CA PRO A 2 -55.99 25.17 10.47
C PRO A 2 -54.46 25.09 10.31
N ALA A 3 -53.89 26.30 10.30
CA ALA A 3 -52.58 26.79 10.75
C ALA A 3 -51.30 25.94 10.62
N SER A 4 -50.42 26.42 9.73
CA SER A 4 -48.98 26.18 9.74
C SER A 4 -48.33 26.65 11.05
N PRO A 5 -47.41 25.90 11.66
CA PRO A 5 -46.53 26.43 12.69
C PRO A 5 -45.39 27.22 12.03
N THR A 6 -45.30 28.48 12.42
CA THR A 6 -44.25 29.44 12.11
C THR A 6 -42.86 28.91 12.47
N SER A 7 -41.92 29.00 11.53
CA SER A 7 -40.49 28.78 11.77
C SER A 7 -39.96 29.86 12.72
N ALA A 8 -39.41 29.44 13.86
CA ALA A 8 -38.58 30.31 14.69
C ALA A 8 -37.32 30.71 13.90
N PRO A 9 -36.85 31.97 13.98
CA PRO A 9 -35.67 32.41 13.27
C PRO A 9 -34.42 31.70 13.84
N VAL A 10 -33.65 31.08 12.96
CA VAL A 10 -32.28 30.65 13.25
C VAL A 10 -31.52 31.87 13.74
N ALA A 11 -30.85 31.76 14.90
CA ALA A 11 -29.99 32.81 15.41
C ALA A 11 -28.95 33.18 14.33
N MET A 12 -29.11 34.37 13.75
CA MET A 12 -28.12 34.97 12.87
C MET A 12 -26.81 35.11 13.66
N HIS A 13 -25.79 34.36 13.25
CA HIS A 13 -24.41 34.73 13.57
C HIS A 13 -24.20 36.19 13.14
N PRO A 14 -23.49 37.02 13.94
CA PRO A 14 -23.31 38.42 13.62
C PRO A 14 -22.69 38.54 12.23
N ASN A 15 -23.33 39.33 11.36
CA ASN A 15 -22.85 39.61 10.01
C ASN A 15 -21.35 39.95 10.09
N PRO A 16 -20.47 39.23 9.37
CA PRO A 16 -19.02 39.46 9.43
C PRO A 16 -18.72 40.94 9.12
N LYS A 17 -18.18 41.65 10.12
CA LYS A 17 -18.05 43.12 10.10
C LYS A 17 -16.97 43.63 9.16
N ASP A 18 -16.02 42.78 8.78
CA ASP A 18 -14.87 43.14 7.95
C ASP A 18 -14.65 42.13 6.81
N LEU A 19 -14.13 42.61 5.67
CA LEU A 19 -14.00 41.83 4.43
C LEU A 19 -13.08 40.61 4.61
N ARG A 20 -12.09 40.72 5.51
CA ARG A 20 -11.21 39.60 5.86
C ARG A 20 -11.95 38.42 6.50
N ASP A 21 -12.91 38.68 7.37
CA ASP A 21 -13.71 37.60 7.99
C ASP A 21 -14.65 36.96 6.97
N GLN A 22 -15.13 37.75 6.00
CA GLN A 22 -15.94 37.25 4.89
C GLN A 22 -15.15 36.29 3.98
N ILE A 23 -13.89 36.62 3.67
CA ILE A 23 -13.00 35.70 2.93
C ILE A 23 -12.84 34.39 3.71
N SER A 24 -12.72 34.45 5.05
CA SER A 24 -12.47 33.27 5.87
C SER A 24 -13.70 32.38 5.94
N TYR A 25 -14.87 32.99 5.96
CA TYR A 25 -16.14 32.29 5.93
C TYR A 25 -16.43 31.63 4.57
N ALA A 26 -15.92 32.22 3.49
CA ALA A 26 -16.09 31.70 2.13
C ALA A 26 -15.17 30.50 1.81
N MET A 27 -14.05 30.34 2.54
CA MET A 27 -13.09 29.25 2.29
C MET A 27 -13.73 27.86 2.44
N LYS A 28 -13.33 26.95 1.56
CA LYS A 28 -13.70 25.55 1.54
C LYS A 28 -12.44 24.70 1.62
N VAL A 29 -12.54 23.55 2.30
CA VAL A 29 -11.48 22.54 2.36
C VAL A 29 -11.76 21.50 1.28
N ASN A 30 -10.78 21.22 0.42
CA ASN A 30 -10.89 20.16 -0.58
C ASN A 30 -10.63 18.77 0.02
N ILE A 31 -10.82 17.70 -0.76
CA ILE A 31 -10.59 16.31 -0.32
C ILE A 31 -9.13 15.99 0.09
N GLU A 32 -8.18 16.87 -0.24
CA GLU A 32 -6.76 16.75 0.13
C GLU A 32 -6.42 17.57 1.39
N GLY A 33 -7.42 18.18 2.04
CA GLY A 33 -7.22 18.99 3.24
C GLY A 33 -6.67 20.39 2.98
N ARG A 34 -6.75 20.91 1.75
CA ARG A 34 -6.27 22.25 1.37
C ARG A 34 -7.42 23.24 1.22
N ASP A 35 -7.21 24.45 1.71
CA ASP A 35 -8.18 25.54 1.60
C ASP A 35 -8.19 26.15 0.20
N PHE A 36 -9.39 26.44 -0.31
CA PHE A 36 -9.59 27.26 -1.48
C PHE A 36 -10.83 28.14 -1.34
N VAL A 37 -10.83 29.30 -2.00
CA VAL A 37 -12.01 30.17 -2.11
C VAL A 37 -12.75 29.81 -3.40
N PRO A 38 -14.04 29.42 -3.35
CA PRO A 38 -14.83 29.14 -4.53
C PRO A 38 -14.88 30.31 -5.52
N ALA A 39 -14.90 30.01 -6.83
CA ALA A 39 -14.85 31.03 -7.87
C ALA A 39 -16.00 32.06 -7.80
N ASP A 40 -17.22 31.60 -7.49
CA ASP A 40 -18.40 32.45 -7.29
C ASP A 40 -18.29 33.34 -6.04
N ALA A 41 -17.64 32.83 -4.99
CA ALA A 41 -17.36 33.61 -3.78
C ALA A 41 -16.32 34.71 -4.02
N ILE A 42 -15.30 34.48 -4.85
CA ILE A 42 -14.31 35.51 -5.24
C ILE A 42 -15.02 36.70 -5.88
N ASP A 43 -15.96 36.46 -6.80
CA ASP A 43 -16.72 37.52 -7.47
C ASP A 43 -17.60 38.33 -6.50
N SER A 44 -18.23 37.64 -5.54
CA SER A 44 -19.05 38.27 -4.50
C SER A 44 -18.24 39.13 -3.53
N LEU A 45 -17.11 38.59 -3.04
CA LEU A 45 -16.20 39.27 -2.10
C LEU A 45 -15.53 40.49 -2.74
N ALA A 46 -15.37 40.51 -4.06
CA ALA A 46 -14.80 41.62 -4.82
C ALA A 46 -15.84 42.49 -5.53
N SER A 47 -17.07 42.56 -4.99
CA SER A 47 -18.10 43.48 -5.49
C SER A 47 -17.64 44.95 -5.43
N PRO A 48 -18.13 45.84 -6.32
CA PRO A 48 -17.70 47.25 -6.36
C PRO A 48 -17.84 47.96 -5.01
N ASP A 49 -18.91 47.68 -4.27
CA ASP A 49 -19.17 48.26 -2.94
C ASP A 49 -18.23 47.71 -1.88
N ALA A 50 -17.91 46.40 -1.91
CA ALA A 50 -16.95 45.79 -0.99
C ALA A 50 -15.53 46.32 -1.21
N VAL A 51 -15.11 46.43 -2.48
CA VAL A 51 -13.80 46.99 -2.85
C VAL A 51 -13.71 48.47 -2.43
N ARG A 52 -14.72 49.28 -2.76
CA ARG A 52 -14.77 50.70 -2.38
C ARG A 52 -14.77 50.87 -0.86
N GLY A 53 -15.61 50.11 -0.15
CA GLY A 53 -15.72 50.16 1.31
C GLY A 53 -14.42 49.82 2.03
N GLU A 54 -13.65 48.84 1.52
CA GLU A 54 -12.35 48.49 2.09
C GLU A 54 -11.28 49.55 1.81
N LEU A 55 -11.24 50.09 0.59
CA LEU A 55 -10.26 51.09 0.17
C LEU A 55 -10.49 52.45 0.87
N SER A 56 -11.73 52.88 1.05
CA SER A 56 -12.08 54.13 1.75
C SER A 56 -11.61 54.15 3.22
N LYS A 57 -11.28 52.99 3.82
CA LYS A 57 -10.68 52.93 5.16
C LYS A 57 -9.25 53.51 5.20
N LYS A 58 -8.56 53.59 4.07
CA LYS A 58 -7.12 53.91 3.98
C LYS A 58 -6.75 54.97 2.94
N PHE A 59 -7.64 55.32 2.02
CA PHE A 59 -7.39 56.25 0.91
C PHE A 59 -8.51 57.30 0.80
N ASP A 60 -8.20 58.46 0.19
CA ASP A 60 -9.17 59.51 -0.12
C ASP A 60 -10.07 59.14 -1.32
N ASP A 61 -11.24 59.78 -1.46
CA ASP A 61 -12.25 59.42 -2.46
C ASP A 61 -11.76 59.47 -3.92
N SER A 62 -10.79 60.35 -4.24
CA SER A 62 -10.22 60.42 -5.58
C SER A 62 -9.33 59.21 -5.86
N THR A 63 -8.47 58.85 -4.90
CA THR A 63 -7.61 57.66 -4.96
C THR A 63 -8.41 56.36 -4.93
N VAL A 64 -9.49 56.30 -4.15
CA VAL A 64 -10.37 55.12 -4.06
C VAL A 64 -11.02 54.83 -5.41
N THR A 65 -11.52 55.84 -6.12
CA THR A 65 -12.17 55.65 -7.41
C THR A 65 -11.20 55.05 -8.44
N ASP A 66 -9.99 55.59 -8.50
CA ASP A 66 -8.88 55.08 -9.32
C ASP A 66 -8.49 53.62 -9.01
N LEU A 67 -8.49 53.25 -7.72
CA LEU A 67 -8.12 51.91 -7.28
C LEU A 67 -9.24 50.88 -7.48
N VAL A 68 -10.51 51.29 -7.33
CA VAL A 68 -11.67 50.44 -7.66
C VAL A 68 -11.63 50.10 -9.15
N ASP A 69 -11.38 51.10 -10.01
CA ASP A 69 -11.24 50.88 -11.46
C ASP A 69 -10.05 49.97 -11.77
N TYR A 70 -8.94 50.11 -11.06
CA TYR A 70 -7.81 49.21 -11.22
C TYR A 70 -8.17 47.76 -10.88
N VAL A 71 -8.75 47.49 -9.71
CA VAL A 71 -9.13 46.13 -9.29
C VAL A 71 -10.09 45.46 -10.28
N ARG A 72 -11.04 46.23 -10.83
CA ARG A 72 -12.11 45.70 -11.67
C ARG A 72 -11.81 45.69 -13.17
N ASN A 73 -11.14 46.72 -13.69
CA ASN A 73 -10.90 46.90 -15.13
C ASN A 73 -9.50 46.43 -15.57
N LYS A 74 -8.57 46.22 -14.63
CA LYS A 74 -7.28 45.53 -14.85
C LYS A 74 -7.22 44.36 -13.86
N PRO A 75 -7.61 43.13 -14.24
CA PRO A 75 -8.03 42.08 -13.31
C PRO A 75 -7.02 41.84 -12.19
N ALA A 76 -7.24 42.47 -11.03
CA ALA A 76 -6.38 42.39 -9.84
C ALA A 76 -7.24 42.02 -8.62
N ILE A 77 -8.31 41.26 -8.88
CA ILE A 77 -9.32 40.84 -7.90
C ILE A 77 -8.69 39.90 -6.87
N LYS A 78 -7.95 38.88 -7.34
CA LYS A 78 -7.26 37.94 -6.44
C LYS A 78 -6.16 38.66 -5.67
N VAL A 79 -5.37 39.51 -6.33
CA VAL A 79 -4.34 40.34 -5.68
C VAL A 79 -4.96 41.20 -4.58
N PHE A 80 -6.06 41.90 -4.85
CA PHE A 80 -6.79 42.69 -3.86
C PHE A 80 -7.24 41.84 -2.66
N LEU A 81 -7.90 40.70 -2.88
CA LEU A 81 -8.37 39.83 -1.80
C LEU A 81 -7.22 39.26 -0.97
N ILE A 82 -6.10 38.89 -1.60
CA ILE A 82 -4.89 38.42 -0.89
C ILE A 82 -4.33 39.55 -0.02
N LEU A 83 -4.26 40.79 -0.51
CA LEU A 83 -3.79 41.94 0.27
C LEU A 83 -4.68 42.24 1.48
N VAL A 84 -6.01 42.14 1.31
CA VAL A 84 -6.98 42.26 2.42
C VAL A 84 -6.74 41.15 3.43
N TRP A 85 -6.55 39.91 2.97
CA TRP A 85 -6.27 38.75 3.81
C TRP A 85 -4.95 38.90 4.61
N CYS A 86 -3.92 39.46 3.99
CA CYS A 86 -2.61 39.78 4.59
C CYS A 86 -2.60 41.09 5.40
N ARG A 87 -3.72 41.81 5.52
CA ARG A 87 -3.81 43.13 6.19
C ARG A 87 -2.89 44.20 5.60
N ASN A 88 -2.52 44.08 4.32
CA ASN A 88 -1.58 44.96 3.63
C ASN A 88 -2.23 45.75 2.47
N ILE A 89 -3.47 46.21 2.66
CA ILE A 89 -4.23 46.89 1.60
C ILE A 89 -3.59 48.20 1.12
N LYS A 90 -2.77 48.86 1.97
CA LYS A 90 -2.05 50.10 1.59
C LYS A 90 -1.13 49.91 0.38
N SER A 91 -0.60 48.69 0.21
CA SER A 91 0.34 48.38 -0.87
C SER A 91 -0.32 48.36 -2.26
N ILE A 92 -1.65 48.34 -2.35
CA ILE A 92 -2.36 48.28 -3.64
C ILE A 92 -2.08 49.50 -4.54
N ALA A 93 -1.80 50.67 -3.95
CA ALA A 93 -1.44 51.87 -4.70
C ALA A 93 -0.08 51.72 -5.40
N ASN A 94 0.92 51.15 -4.72
CA ASN A 94 2.25 50.89 -5.28
C ASN A 94 2.18 49.75 -6.32
N ILE A 95 1.39 48.72 -6.04
CA ILE A 95 1.14 47.60 -6.95
C ILE A 95 0.49 48.11 -8.25
N ARG A 96 -0.50 49.01 -8.17
CA ARG A 96 -1.13 49.64 -9.34
C ARG A 96 -0.12 50.35 -10.25
N GLN A 97 0.80 51.11 -9.67
CA GLN A 97 1.81 51.85 -10.43
C GLN A 97 2.72 50.92 -11.25
N SER A 98 2.95 49.69 -10.77
CA SER A 98 3.74 48.67 -11.48
C SER A 98 2.97 47.86 -12.52
N GLY A 99 1.63 47.94 -12.55
CA GLY A 99 0.81 47.15 -13.47
C GLY A 99 0.59 45.68 -13.07
N PHE A 100 0.99 45.26 -11.87
CA PHE A 100 0.86 43.88 -11.39
C PHE A 100 -0.59 43.46 -11.07
N GLY A 101 -1.22 42.63 -11.91
CA GLY A 101 -2.53 42.02 -11.65
C GLY A 101 -2.51 40.50 -11.48
N ASP A 102 -3.70 39.89 -11.44
CA ASP A 102 -3.95 38.46 -11.20
C ASP A 102 -3.23 37.55 -12.21
N GLN A 103 -2.98 38.03 -13.43
CA GLN A 103 -2.26 37.31 -14.48
C GLN A 103 -0.80 36.97 -14.14
N HIS A 104 -0.23 37.64 -13.14
CA HIS A 104 1.14 37.40 -12.66
C HIS A 104 1.20 36.46 -11.46
N LEU A 105 0.06 35.94 -11.00
CA LEU A 105 0.01 34.87 -9.99
C LEU A 105 0.10 33.49 -10.67
N PRO A 106 0.67 32.47 -9.99
CA PRO A 106 1.30 32.54 -8.67
C PRO A 106 2.77 33.01 -8.73
N LEU A 107 3.24 33.61 -7.64
CA LEU A 107 4.61 34.06 -7.45
C LEU A 107 5.46 33.05 -6.67
N ASP A 108 6.75 33.04 -6.94
CA ASP A 108 7.77 32.32 -6.17
C ASP A 108 8.99 33.19 -5.87
N GLU A 109 9.73 32.82 -4.81
CA GLU A 109 10.91 33.55 -4.34
C GLU A 109 12.19 32.86 -4.85
N GLN A 110 13.05 33.59 -5.58
CA GLN A 110 14.37 33.11 -5.99
C GLN A 110 15.47 33.99 -5.40
N GLU A 111 16.51 33.35 -4.85
CA GLU A 111 17.72 34.05 -4.41
C GLU A 111 18.73 34.09 -5.55
N THR A 112 19.15 35.29 -5.94
CA THR A 112 20.24 35.48 -6.89
C THR A 112 21.38 36.20 -6.19
N THR A 113 22.56 35.60 -6.19
CA THR A 113 23.77 36.25 -5.66
C THR A 113 24.44 37.00 -6.79
N ILE A 114 24.54 38.33 -6.67
CA ILE A 114 25.24 39.18 -7.64
C ILE A 114 26.32 39.95 -6.88
N GLN A 115 27.58 39.81 -7.31
CA GLN A 115 28.74 40.50 -6.71
C GLN A 115 28.91 40.30 -5.19
N GLY A 116 28.50 39.14 -4.66
CA GLY A 116 28.67 38.80 -3.24
C GLY A 116 27.52 39.24 -2.33
N GLU A 117 26.50 39.93 -2.86
CA GLU A 117 25.26 40.22 -2.15
C GLU A 117 24.13 39.30 -2.63
N THR A 118 23.48 38.61 -1.68
CA THR A 118 22.28 37.81 -1.96
C THR A 118 21.08 38.74 -2.10
N GLN A 119 20.54 38.84 -3.32
CA GLN A 119 19.31 39.56 -3.58
C GLN A 119 18.17 38.58 -3.82
N THR A 120 17.11 38.73 -3.04
CA THR A 120 15.86 38.00 -3.22
C THR A 120 15.04 38.67 -4.34
N ARG A 121 14.62 37.90 -5.34
CA ARG A 121 13.74 38.34 -6.44
C ARG A 121 12.48 37.50 -6.49
N LEU A 122 11.34 38.17 -6.69
CA LEU A 122 10.05 37.50 -6.91
C LEU A 122 9.82 37.29 -8.41
N ARG A 123 9.42 36.07 -8.79
CA ARG A 123 9.16 35.69 -10.17
C ARG A 123 7.75 35.10 -10.31
N SER A 124 7.07 35.44 -11.41
CA SER A 124 5.83 34.77 -11.79
C SER A 124 6.10 33.36 -12.33
N LEU A 125 5.33 32.39 -11.84
CA LEU A 125 5.33 31.02 -12.34
C LEU A 125 4.38 30.84 -13.55
N SER A 126 3.61 31.86 -13.92
CA SER A 126 2.76 31.82 -15.13
C SER A 126 3.61 31.94 -16.40
N GLN A 127 3.47 30.98 -17.34
CA GLN A 127 4.27 30.88 -18.58
C GLN A 127 3.88 31.93 -19.67
N THR A 128 3.50 33.15 -19.29
CA THR A 128 3.21 34.22 -20.27
C THR A 128 4.51 34.83 -20.82
N PRO A 129 4.62 35.09 -22.14
CA PRO A 129 5.77 35.77 -22.74
C PRO A 129 5.93 37.17 -22.11
N GLY A 130 7.03 37.41 -21.41
CA GLY A 130 7.31 38.65 -20.66
C GLY A 130 7.45 38.48 -19.13
N SER A 131 7.26 37.27 -18.59
CA SER A 131 7.28 36.92 -17.15
C SER A 131 8.64 37.03 -16.42
N GLY A 132 9.62 37.69 -17.03
CA GLY A 132 10.94 37.97 -16.42
C GLY A 132 11.04 39.32 -15.71
N GLN A 133 9.95 40.12 -15.63
CA GLN A 133 9.98 41.38 -14.91
C GLN A 133 10.09 41.15 -13.40
N VAL A 134 11.13 41.72 -12.80
CA VAL A 134 11.28 41.82 -11.35
C VAL A 134 10.15 42.68 -10.82
N LEU A 135 9.32 42.12 -9.94
CA LEU A 135 8.24 42.86 -9.29
C LEU A 135 8.79 43.69 -8.12
N GLU A 136 9.46 44.79 -8.45
CA GLU A 136 10.11 45.69 -7.49
C GLU A 136 9.22 46.15 -6.32
N PRO A 137 7.91 46.44 -6.48
CA PRO A 137 7.08 46.92 -5.37
C PRO A 137 6.93 45.90 -4.23
N LEU A 138 6.94 44.60 -4.55
CA LEU A 138 6.83 43.53 -3.56
C LEU A 138 8.19 43.19 -2.92
N CYS A 139 9.29 43.53 -3.59
CA CYS A 139 10.65 43.37 -3.06
C CYS A 139 10.94 44.37 -1.92
N GLN A 140 10.19 45.48 -1.86
CA GLN A 140 10.27 46.48 -0.79
C GLN A 140 9.55 46.05 0.50
N TRP A 141 8.80 44.94 0.47
CA TRP A 141 8.13 44.42 1.66
C TRP A 141 9.10 43.72 2.60
N GLY A 142 8.79 43.76 3.90
CA GLY A 142 9.48 42.95 4.89
C GLY A 142 9.35 41.45 4.58
N ILE A 143 10.32 40.66 5.05
CA ILE A 143 10.37 39.20 4.82
C ILE A 143 9.07 38.51 5.28
N ALA A 144 8.49 38.97 6.40
CA ALA A 144 7.25 38.41 6.94
C ALA A 144 6.04 38.66 6.03
N ASP A 145 5.81 39.90 5.60
CA ASP A 145 4.68 40.27 4.74
C ASP A 145 4.76 39.56 3.37
N ARG A 146 5.98 39.41 2.86
CA ARG A 146 6.25 38.72 1.60
C ARG A 146 5.96 37.22 1.69
N ARG A 147 6.46 36.54 2.74
CA ARG A 147 6.15 35.12 2.98
C ARG A 147 4.66 34.90 3.18
N GLU A 148 3.99 35.77 3.93
CA GLU A 148 2.56 35.68 4.18
C GLU A 148 1.74 35.75 2.88
N PHE A 149 2.10 36.66 1.96
CA PHE A 149 1.47 36.74 0.64
C PHE A 149 1.75 35.52 -0.24
N LEU A 150 3.00 35.03 -0.26
CA LEU A 150 3.41 33.86 -1.05
C LEU A 150 2.71 32.56 -0.62
N GLU A 151 2.38 32.42 0.66
CA GLU A 151 1.61 31.28 1.16
C GLU A 151 0.11 31.44 0.88
N ARG A 152 -0.44 32.63 1.14
CA ARG A 152 -1.89 32.87 1.06
C ARG A 152 -2.44 32.90 -0.36
N GLN A 153 -1.62 33.17 -1.37
CA GLN A 153 -2.07 33.21 -2.77
C GLN A 153 -2.72 31.90 -3.23
N TRP A 154 -2.24 30.74 -2.73
CA TRP A 154 -2.65 29.43 -3.23
C TRP A 154 -4.14 29.14 -3.04
N ALA A 155 -4.75 29.65 -1.96
CA ALA A 155 -6.19 29.51 -1.71
C ALA A 155 -7.08 30.15 -2.80
N PHE A 156 -6.54 31.08 -3.59
CA PHE A 156 -7.27 31.77 -4.66
C PHE A 156 -6.95 31.19 -6.06
N MET A 157 -6.14 30.14 -6.13
CA MET A 157 -5.62 29.59 -7.40
C MET A 157 -6.38 28.37 -7.92
N ALA A 158 -7.42 27.90 -7.22
CA ALA A 158 -8.19 26.72 -7.66
C ALA A 158 -8.70 26.87 -9.11
N PRO A 159 -8.46 25.87 -9.99
CA PRO A 159 -8.81 25.95 -11.40
C PRO A 159 -10.34 25.95 -11.60
N ILE A 160 -10.82 26.66 -12.62
CA ILE A 160 -12.16 26.47 -13.16
C ILE A 160 -12.03 25.52 -14.35
N PHE A 161 -12.74 24.39 -14.30
CA PHE A 161 -12.75 23.42 -15.38
C PHE A 161 -13.75 23.86 -16.45
N GLU A 162 -13.21 24.32 -17.56
CA GLU A 162 -13.89 24.89 -18.71
C GLU A 162 -14.04 23.83 -19.78
N ARG A 163 -15.19 23.88 -20.46
CA ARG A 163 -15.52 22.98 -21.57
C ARG A 163 -14.47 22.96 -22.69
N ALA A 164 -13.86 24.11 -22.99
CA ALA A 164 -12.98 24.30 -24.14
C ALA A 164 -11.52 23.91 -23.86
N LYS A 165 -11.17 23.61 -22.60
CA LYS A 165 -9.80 23.35 -22.16
C LYS A 165 -9.70 21.93 -21.61
N PHE A 166 -9.15 21.02 -22.41
CA PHE A 166 -9.04 19.60 -22.07
C PHE A 166 -7.87 19.30 -21.12
N SER A 167 -6.80 20.09 -21.19
CA SER A 167 -5.60 19.93 -20.36
C SER A 167 -5.39 21.14 -19.45
N TYR A 168 -5.05 20.85 -18.20
CA TYR A 168 -4.73 21.83 -17.17
C TYR A 168 -3.33 21.55 -16.63
N GLU A 169 -2.37 22.40 -16.96
CA GLU A 169 -1.08 22.43 -16.27
C GLU A 169 -1.24 23.18 -14.95
N LEU A 170 -1.15 22.47 -13.84
CA LEU A 170 -1.33 23.02 -12.50
C LEU A 170 -0.08 22.79 -11.66
N HIS A 171 0.33 23.82 -10.93
CA HIS A 171 1.39 23.71 -9.94
C HIS A 171 0.95 22.79 -8.77
N ASN A 172 1.88 22.02 -8.19
CA ASN A 172 1.57 21.04 -7.13
C ASN A 172 0.95 21.64 -5.85
N ARG A 173 1.12 22.95 -5.61
CA ARG A 173 0.52 23.73 -4.51
C ARG A 173 -0.90 24.22 -4.81
N CYS A 174 -1.36 24.15 -6.07
CA CYS A 174 -2.69 24.57 -6.45
C CYS A 174 -3.75 23.65 -5.81
N PRO A 175 -4.69 24.16 -5.01
CA PRO A 175 -5.75 23.34 -4.44
C PRO A 175 -6.78 22.99 -5.53
N LEU A 176 -6.99 21.70 -5.75
CA LEU A 176 -8.05 21.22 -6.66
C LEU A 176 -9.42 21.41 -5.99
N PRO A 177 -10.44 21.91 -6.69
CA PRO A 177 -11.75 22.23 -6.11
C PRO A 177 -12.61 20.96 -5.96
N PHE A 178 -12.02 19.87 -5.47
CA PHE A 178 -12.69 18.61 -5.22
C PHE A 178 -13.25 18.61 -3.81
N ILE A 179 -14.55 18.43 -3.69
CA ILE A 179 -15.29 18.43 -2.43
C ILE A 179 -15.87 17.03 -2.16
N PRO A 180 -16.18 16.70 -0.90
CA PRO A 180 -16.91 15.47 -0.57
C PRO A 180 -18.29 15.40 -1.25
N LEU A 181 -18.73 14.18 -1.60
CA LEU A 181 -19.97 13.93 -2.35
C LEU A 181 -21.25 14.23 -1.56
N SER A 182 -21.22 14.19 -0.22
CA SER A 182 -22.30 14.69 0.64
C SER A 182 -21.79 14.91 2.08
N ASN A 183 -22.42 15.81 2.85
CA ASN A 183 -22.16 15.96 4.29
C ASN A 183 -22.59 14.73 5.13
N LYS A 184 -23.01 13.63 4.50
CA LYS A 184 -23.51 12.41 5.16
C LYS A 184 -22.87 11.11 4.69
N ASP A 185 -22.03 11.13 3.65
CA ASP A 185 -21.37 9.95 3.07
C ASP A 185 -19.84 10.05 3.13
N GLU A 186 -19.28 10.40 4.29
CA GLU A 186 -17.85 10.20 4.56
C GLU A 186 -17.49 8.73 4.87
N LEU A 187 -18.43 7.79 4.63
CA LEU A 187 -18.27 6.36 4.87
C LEU A 187 -18.72 5.56 3.65
N LYS A 188 -17.91 5.63 2.62
CA LYS A 188 -17.55 4.51 1.76
C LYS A 188 -16.29 4.97 1.06
N ASP A 189 -15.16 4.33 1.37
CA ASP A 189 -14.01 4.39 0.50
C ASP A 189 -14.45 3.76 -0.83
N GLY A 190 -15.04 4.58 -1.71
CA GLY A 190 -15.43 4.22 -3.06
C GLY A 190 -14.23 4.07 -3.97
N THR A 191 -13.03 3.80 -3.41
CA THR A 191 -11.88 3.44 -4.19
C THR A 191 -12.06 2.01 -4.69
N ARG A 192 -12.48 1.84 -5.94
CA ARG A 192 -12.48 0.54 -6.62
C ARG A 192 -11.28 0.48 -7.55
N GLY A 193 -10.45 -0.53 -7.37
CA GLY A 193 -9.21 -0.67 -8.11
C GLY A 193 -9.04 -2.08 -8.66
N GLY A 194 -8.64 -2.15 -9.93
CA GLY A 194 -7.95 -3.31 -10.48
C GLY A 194 -6.44 -3.19 -10.24
N LEU A 195 -5.67 -4.23 -10.61
CA LEU A 195 -4.22 -4.35 -10.37
C LEU A 195 -3.34 -3.20 -10.89
N SER A 196 -3.85 -2.27 -11.72
CA SER A 196 -3.07 -1.20 -12.37
C SER A 196 -3.57 0.23 -12.11
N SER A 197 -4.68 0.44 -11.41
CA SER A 197 -5.18 1.79 -11.10
C SER A 197 -6.18 1.81 -9.94
N SER A 198 -6.21 2.93 -9.20
CA SER A 198 -7.23 3.23 -8.17
C SER A 198 -8.21 4.26 -8.71
N VAL A 199 -9.50 3.94 -8.78
CA VAL A 199 -10.56 4.87 -9.19
C VAL A 199 -11.31 5.33 -7.96
N LYS A 200 -11.33 6.63 -7.69
CA LYS A 200 -12.00 7.24 -6.54
C LYS A 200 -13.15 8.12 -7.01
N GLU A 201 -14.32 7.94 -6.40
CA GLU A 201 -15.47 8.82 -6.60
C GLU A 201 -15.16 10.21 -6.01
N ILE A 202 -15.31 11.28 -6.79
CA ILE A 202 -15.08 12.67 -6.36
C ILE A 202 -16.21 13.58 -6.83
N LYS A 203 -16.55 14.60 -6.03
CA LYS A 203 -17.39 15.72 -6.48
C LYS A 203 -16.51 16.92 -6.76
N VAL A 204 -16.65 17.53 -7.93
CA VAL A 204 -16.02 18.84 -8.21
C VAL A 204 -16.95 19.94 -7.65
N HIS A 205 -16.42 21.02 -7.10
CA HIS A 205 -17.24 22.12 -6.59
C HIS A 205 -18.02 22.78 -7.76
N ASP A 206 -19.30 23.07 -7.57
CA ASP A 206 -20.21 23.47 -8.67
C ASP A 206 -19.75 24.77 -9.37
N ALA A 207 -19.19 25.72 -8.62
CA ALA A 207 -18.59 26.95 -9.15
C ALA A 207 -17.36 26.73 -10.06
N HIS A 208 -16.84 25.50 -10.14
CA HIS A 208 -15.63 25.14 -10.87
C HIS A 208 -15.89 24.18 -12.06
N GLN A 209 -17.15 23.99 -12.49
CA GLN A 209 -17.51 23.04 -13.57
C GLN A 209 -18.25 23.69 -14.75
N GLN A 210 -17.77 23.47 -15.99
CA GLN A 210 -18.49 23.73 -17.25
C GLN A 210 -18.33 22.52 -18.22
N VAL A 211 -19.45 21.90 -18.61
CA VAL A 211 -19.63 20.54 -19.20
C VAL A 211 -18.81 20.22 -20.48
N LEU A 212 -18.34 18.96 -20.64
CA LEU A 212 -17.22 18.45 -21.46
C LEU A 212 -17.49 18.03 -22.95
N LYS A 213 -16.45 18.03 -23.81
CA LYS A 213 -16.09 17.05 -24.89
C LYS A 213 -14.56 17.14 -25.19
N GLN A 214 -13.96 16.05 -25.69
CA GLN A 214 -12.53 15.60 -25.57
C GLN A 214 -11.47 16.16 -26.57
N ASN A 215 -10.19 16.31 -26.13
CA ASN A 215 -8.99 15.56 -26.62
C ASN A 215 -7.61 16.00 -26.04
N GLN A 216 -6.79 14.99 -25.65
CA GLN A 216 -5.32 14.83 -25.39
C GLN A 216 -4.52 15.82 -24.48
N GLU A 217 -3.48 15.45 -23.71
CA GLU A 217 -2.84 14.19 -23.27
C GLU A 217 -2.07 14.47 -21.95
N ASN A 218 -1.85 13.43 -21.13
CA ASN A 218 -1.39 13.41 -19.73
C ASN A 218 -2.36 14.01 -18.69
N GLY A 219 -3.34 13.21 -18.27
CA GLY A 219 -4.31 13.57 -17.24
C GLY A 219 -4.98 12.35 -16.60
N CYS A 220 -5.70 12.60 -15.51
CA CYS A 220 -6.63 11.62 -14.94
C CYS A 220 -7.89 11.54 -15.81
N PHE A 221 -8.40 10.35 -16.08
CA PHE A 221 -9.66 10.16 -16.78
C PHE A 221 -10.82 10.19 -15.78
N LEU A 222 -11.78 11.09 -16.00
CA LEU A 222 -13.03 11.16 -15.25
C LEU A 222 -14.10 10.36 -16.01
N PHE A 223 -14.62 9.31 -15.39
CA PHE A 223 -15.68 8.47 -15.94
C PHE A 223 -16.93 8.52 -15.05
N PRO A 224 -18.12 8.22 -15.59
CA PRO A 224 -19.29 7.91 -14.77
C PRO A 224 -18.99 6.76 -13.80
N TRP A 225 -19.39 6.91 -12.55
CA TRP A 225 -19.20 5.91 -11.50
C TRP A 225 -20.28 4.82 -11.59
N ALA A 226 -19.87 3.54 -11.60
CA ALA A 226 -20.80 2.41 -11.62
C ALA A 226 -21.15 1.98 -10.19
N GLU A 227 -22.22 2.49 -9.61
CA GLU A 227 -22.48 2.36 -8.16
C GLU A 227 -22.65 0.90 -7.71
N SER A 228 -23.11 0.01 -8.61
CA SER A 228 -23.47 -1.38 -8.30
C SER A 228 -22.34 -2.39 -8.52
N GLY A 229 -21.11 -1.96 -8.82
CA GLY A 229 -19.96 -2.85 -8.91
C GLY A 229 -19.76 -3.44 -10.30
N ASN A 230 -19.11 -4.60 -10.36
CA ASN A 230 -18.89 -5.36 -11.60
C ASN A 230 -19.72 -6.66 -11.63
N LEU A 231 -19.78 -7.32 -12.78
CA LEU A 231 -20.59 -8.53 -12.98
C LEU A 231 -20.17 -9.69 -12.05
N LYS A 232 -18.90 -9.78 -11.69
CA LYS A 232 -18.42 -10.80 -10.74
C LYS A 232 -18.95 -10.56 -9.33
N GLU A 233 -18.99 -9.30 -8.89
CA GLU A 233 -19.57 -8.90 -7.61
C GLU A 233 -21.09 -9.12 -7.60
N PHE A 234 -21.77 -8.82 -8.71
CA PHE A 234 -23.21 -9.06 -8.87
C PHE A 234 -23.57 -10.55 -8.66
N TRP A 235 -22.84 -11.47 -9.30
CA TRP A 235 -23.08 -12.91 -9.09
C TRP A 235 -22.88 -13.37 -7.65
N LYS A 236 -22.05 -12.65 -6.87
CA LYS A 236 -21.79 -12.94 -5.45
C LYS A 236 -22.86 -12.34 -4.53
N SER A 237 -23.45 -11.20 -4.88
CA SER A 237 -24.45 -10.51 -4.04
C SER A 237 -25.86 -11.07 -4.17
N GLU A 238 -26.24 -11.60 -5.33
CA GLU A 238 -27.62 -12.00 -5.64
C GLU A 238 -27.98 -13.45 -5.21
N THR A 239 -27.39 -13.99 -4.12
CA THR A 239 -27.55 -15.41 -3.73
C THR A 239 -28.94 -15.79 -3.19
N ALA A 240 -29.86 -14.84 -3.06
CA ALA A 240 -31.19 -15.05 -2.46
C ALA A 240 -32.32 -15.30 -3.47
N VAL A 241 -32.10 -15.04 -4.76
CA VAL A 241 -33.09 -15.27 -5.84
C VAL A 241 -32.65 -16.50 -6.62
N ARG A 242 -33.50 -17.53 -6.75
CA ARG A 242 -33.28 -18.59 -7.73
C ARG A 242 -33.60 -18.02 -9.11
N PRO A 243 -32.62 -17.75 -10.01
CA PRO A 243 -32.88 -17.01 -11.25
C PRO A 243 -33.93 -17.68 -12.14
N LEU A 244 -33.94 -19.02 -12.15
CA LEU A 244 -34.94 -19.85 -12.85
C LEU A 244 -36.39 -19.64 -12.39
N GLN A 245 -36.60 -19.05 -11.21
CA GLN A 245 -37.93 -18.79 -10.63
C GLN A 245 -38.41 -17.35 -10.87
N SER A 246 -37.59 -16.50 -11.51
CA SER A 246 -37.94 -15.10 -11.80
C SER A 246 -37.93 -14.82 -13.31
N PRO A 247 -39.12 -14.74 -13.95
CA PRO A 247 -39.25 -14.32 -15.36
C PRO A 247 -38.57 -12.97 -15.62
N GLN A 248 -38.61 -12.07 -14.64
CA GLN A 248 -38.02 -10.74 -14.71
C GLN A 248 -36.48 -10.81 -14.75
N MET A 249 -35.86 -11.62 -13.89
CA MET A 249 -34.40 -11.82 -13.88
C MET A 249 -33.93 -12.49 -15.19
N MET A 250 -34.68 -13.48 -15.67
CA MET A 250 -34.37 -14.18 -16.92
C MET A 250 -34.45 -13.25 -18.14
N THR A 251 -35.50 -12.43 -18.22
CA THR A 251 -35.66 -11.42 -19.27
C THR A 251 -34.55 -10.38 -19.19
N TRP A 252 -34.22 -9.93 -17.98
CA TRP A 252 -33.14 -8.97 -17.75
C TRP A 252 -31.80 -9.53 -18.21
N MET A 253 -31.44 -10.75 -17.82
CA MET A 253 -30.19 -11.40 -18.22
C MET A 253 -30.05 -11.44 -19.74
N LEU A 254 -31.08 -11.91 -20.46
CA LEU A 254 -31.06 -11.95 -21.92
C LEU A 254 -30.89 -10.55 -22.52
N HIS A 255 -31.58 -9.55 -21.97
CA HIS A 255 -31.44 -8.16 -22.39
C HIS A 255 -30.00 -7.64 -22.20
N GLN A 256 -29.36 -7.96 -21.06
CA GLN A 256 -27.98 -7.54 -20.81
C GLN A 256 -26.99 -8.23 -21.75
N MET A 257 -27.18 -9.52 -22.05
CA MET A 257 -26.36 -10.24 -23.03
C MET A 257 -26.46 -9.63 -24.43
N CYS A 258 -27.66 -9.21 -24.85
CA CYS A 258 -27.85 -8.43 -26.08
C CYS A 258 -27.03 -7.13 -26.02
N GLY A 259 -27.15 -6.36 -24.94
CA GLY A 259 -26.44 -5.08 -24.77
C GLY A 259 -24.92 -5.20 -24.80
N LEU A 260 -24.35 -6.25 -24.20
CA LEU A 260 -22.91 -6.53 -24.25
C LEU A 260 -22.45 -6.87 -25.68
N CYS A 261 -23.22 -7.65 -26.42
CA CYS A 261 -22.89 -8.01 -27.80
C CYS A 261 -23.07 -6.84 -28.78
N ASP A 262 -24.06 -5.97 -28.54
CA ASP A 262 -24.26 -4.73 -29.30
C ASP A 262 -23.08 -3.76 -29.09
N ALA A 263 -22.64 -3.58 -27.84
CA ALA A 263 -21.48 -2.76 -27.52
C ALA A 263 -20.20 -3.25 -28.24
N LEU A 264 -19.97 -4.56 -28.30
CA LEU A 264 -18.89 -5.13 -29.10
C LEU A 264 -19.09 -4.90 -30.61
N SER A 265 -20.32 -4.96 -31.11
CA SER A 265 -20.62 -4.69 -32.52
C SER A 265 -20.29 -3.25 -32.92
N VAL A 266 -20.63 -2.28 -32.07
CA VAL A 266 -20.23 -0.88 -32.26
C VAL A 266 -18.71 -0.76 -32.31
N LEU A 267 -18.00 -1.38 -31.35
CA LEU A 267 -16.54 -1.34 -31.29
C LEU A 267 -15.89 -1.98 -32.53
N HIS A 268 -16.41 -3.13 -32.97
CA HIS A 268 -15.91 -3.85 -34.14
C HIS A 268 -16.15 -3.10 -35.45
N ASN A 269 -17.27 -2.38 -35.57
CA ASN A 269 -17.58 -1.52 -36.72
C ASN A 269 -16.60 -0.34 -36.85
N GLU A 270 -16.05 0.15 -35.75
CA GLU A 270 -14.97 1.14 -35.75
C GLU A 270 -13.57 0.53 -36.01
N ASN A 271 -13.51 -0.74 -36.41
CA ASN A 271 -12.28 -1.51 -36.59
C ASN A 271 -11.41 -1.59 -35.32
N ARG A 272 -12.04 -1.57 -34.15
CA ARG A 272 -11.38 -1.72 -32.85
C ARG A 272 -11.73 -3.08 -32.24
N ARG A 273 -10.88 -3.54 -31.34
CA ARG A 273 -11.11 -4.72 -30.49
C ARG A 273 -10.99 -4.30 -29.03
N HIS A 274 -11.69 -4.98 -28.14
CA HIS A 274 -11.58 -4.80 -26.70
C HIS A 274 -10.30 -5.46 -26.17
N GLY A 275 -10.14 -6.77 -26.38
CA GLY A 275 -8.93 -7.55 -26.09
C GLY A 275 -8.77 -8.06 -24.65
N ASP A 276 -9.64 -7.67 -23.72
CA ASP A 276 -9.64 -8.14 -22.31
C ASP A 276 -11.08 -8.27 -21.76
N ILE A 277 -11.99 -8.90 -22.49
CA ILE A 277 -13.38 -9.10 -22.00
C ILE A 277 -13.38 -10.15 -20.89
N LYS A 278 -13.83 -9.74 -19.70
CA LYS A 278 -13.98 -10.58 -18.49
C LYS A 278 -15.01 -9.97 -17.54
N PRO A 279 -15.56 -10.73 -16.58
CA PRO A 279 -16.59 -10.24 -15.65
C PRO A 279 -16.19 -9.00 -14.85
N GLU A 280 -14.91 -8.83 -14.53
CA GLU A 280 -14.40 -7.66 -13.82
C GLU A 280 -14.43 -6.38 -14.66
N ASN A 281 -14.38 -6.49 -16.00
CA ASN A 281 -14.43 -5.36 -16.94
C ASN A 281 -15.85 -5.08 -17.44
N ILE A 282 -16.87 -5.71 -16.83
CA ILE A 282 -18.29 -5.48 -17.13
C ILE A 282 -18.91 -4.85 -15.88
N LEU A 283 -19.20 -3.56 -15.95
CA LEU A 283 -19.68 -2.75 -14.83
C LEU A 283 -21.21 -2.67 -14.80
N LEU A 284 -21.80 -2.66 -13.61
CA LEU A 284 -23.24 -2.55 -13.40
C LEU A 284 -23.62 -1.13 -12.94
N PHE A 285 -24.43 -0.45 -13.75
CA PHE A 285 -24.99 0.87 -13.44
C PHE A 285 -26.44 0.73 -12.95
N LYS A 286 -26.86 1.61 -12.02
CA LYS A 286 -28.25 1.60 -11.51
C LYS A 286 -29.29 2.11 -12.50
N GLU A 287 -28.86 2.73 -13.60
CA GLU A 287 -29.74 3.21 -14.65
C GLU A 287 -30.41 2.04 -15.38
N GLY A 288 -31.69 2.16 -15.73
CA GLY A 288 -32.42 1.19 -16.56
C GLY A 288 -33.47 0.37 -15.80
N ASP A 289 -33.62 -0.90 -16.18
CA ASP A 289 -34.59 -1.86 -15.63
C ASP A 289 -34.32 -2.15 -14.13
N HIS A 290 -35.22 -2.90 -13.46
CA HIS A 290 -35.18 -3.18 -12.01
C HIS A 290 -33.85 -3.73 -11.44
N HIS A 291 -32.98 -4.30 -12.28
CA HIS A 291 -31.68 -4.87 -11.89
C HIS A 291 -30.46 -4.08 -12.41
N GLY A 292 -30.67 -2.92 -13.07
CA GLY A 292 -29.59 -2.07 -13.61
C GLY A 292 -29.17 -2.41 -15.05
N THR A 293 -28.08 -1.79 -15.53
CA THR A 293 -27.54 -1.98 -16.89
C THR A 293 -26.05 -2.33 -16.86
N LEU A 294 -25.66 -3.40 -17.54
CA LEU A 294 -24.26 -3.81 -17.73
C LEU A 294 -23.60 -3.00 -18.86
N ARG A 295 -22.39 -2.50 -18.62
CA ARG A 295 -21.57 -1.77 -19.60
C ARG A 295 -20.14 -2.28 -19.61
N ILE A 296 -19.54 -2.37 -20.79
CA ILE A 296 -18.12 -2.74 -20.95
C ILE A 296 -17.24 -1.54 -20.57
N ALA A 297 -16.26 -1.78 -19.68
CA ALA A 297 -15.26 -0.80 -19.25
C ALA A 297 -13.86 -1.15 -19.77
N ASP A 298 -12.88 -0.27 -19.59
CA ASP A 298 -11.47 -0.49 -19.98
C ASP A 298 -11.22 -0.70 -21.48
N VAL A 299 -12.13 -0.18 -22.31
CA VAL A 299 -12.03 -0.19 -23.77
C VAL A 299 -10.74 0.51 -24.23
N GLY A 300 -9.82 -0.25 -24.83
CA GLY A 300 -8.60 0.30 -25.45
C GLY A 300 -7.30 0.08 -24.67
N LEU A 301 -7.32 -0.57 -23.51
CA LEU A 301 -6.08 -0.95 -22.79
C LEU A 301 -5.30 -2.09 -23.50
N ALA A 302 -5.90 -2.78 -24.46
CA ALA A 302 -5.27 -3.89 -25.19
C ALA A 302 -4.01 -3.52 -26.00
N LYS A 303 -3.82 -2.24 -26.40
CA LYS A 303 -2.56 -1.79 -27.03
C LYS A 303 -1.38 -1.77 -26.06
N PHE A 304 -1.62 -1.51 -24.78
CA PHE A 304 -0.60 -1.57 -23.73
C PHE A 304 -0.32 -3.02 -23.31
N HIS A 305 -1.34 -3.90 -23.40
CA HIS A 305 -1.16 -5.33 -23.14
C HIS A 305 -0.50 -6.07 -24.31
N SER A 306 -0.64 -5.64 -25.57
CA SER A 306 0.05 -6.28 -26.71
C SER A 306 1.56 -6.16 -26.59
N ASP A 307 2.10 -5.02 -26.15
CA ASP A 307 3.56 -4.84 -26.00
C ASP A 307 4.14 -5.72 -24.87
N ALA A 308 3.37 -5.91 -23.79
CA ALA A 308 3.71 -6.83 -22.70
C ALA A 308 3.53 -8.33 -23.07
N THR A 309 2.77 -8.61 -24.12
CA THR A 309 2.44 -9.96 -24.60
C THR A 309 3.34 -10.40 -25.77
N ASP A 310 3.71 -9.50 -26.68
CA ASP A 310 4.67 -9.77 -27.75
C ASP A 310 6.08 -10.05 -27.17
N GLN A 311 6.42 -9.47 -26.01
CA GLN A 311 7.62 -9.83 -25.24
C GLN A 311 7.57 -11.24 -24.61
N ARG A 312 6.38 -11.86 -24.50
CA ARG A 312 6.19 -13.25 -24.02
C ARG A 312 6.25 -14.26 -25.16
N ARG A 313 5.81 -13.89 -26.38
CA ARG A 313 5.89 -14.74 -27.59
C ARG A 313 7.32 -15.08 -28.02
N HIS A 314 8.30 -14.25 -27.70
CA HIS A 314 9.71 -14.48 -28.06
C HIS A 314 10.53 -15.26 -27.02
N ARG A 315 9.95 -15.67 -25.90
CA ARG A 315 10.59 -16.56 -24.94
C ARG A 315 9.86 -17.89 -25.00
N GLU A 316 10.52 -18.95 -25.46
CA GLU A 316 10.01 -20.34 -25.49
C GLU A 316 9.70 -20.93 -24.09
N GLU A 317 9.57 -20.09 -23.07
CA GLU A 317 9.16 -20.48 -21.73
C GLU A 317 7.74 -19.96 -21.46
N ILE A 318 6.76 -20.85 -21.59
CA ILE A 318 5.43 -20.65 -21.01
C ILE A 318 5.59 -20.67 -19.48
N THR A 319 5.97 -19.52 -18.91
CA THR A 319 6.07 -19.34 -17.46
C THR A 319 4.67 -19.34 -16.84
N LYS A 320 4.38 -20.34 -16.00
CA LYS A 320 3.15 -20.55 -15.23
C LYS A 320 2.79 -19.46 -14.18
N THR A 321 3.29 -18.24 -14.31
CA THR A 321 2.94 -17.12 -13.41
C THR A 321 1.97 -16.19 -14.13
N MET A 322 0.67 -16.44 -13.94
CA MET A 322 -0.42 -15.73 -14.62
C MET A 322 -1.11 -14.75 -13.66
N THR A 323 -0.71 -13.47 -13.67
CA THR A 323 -1.44 -12.36 -13.03
C THR A 323 -2.31 -11.57 -14.03
N GLY A 324 -2.80 -12.27 -15.06
CA GLY A 324 -3.97 -11.89 -15.85
C GLY A 324 -4.86 -13.11 -16.00
N THR A 325 -6.18 -12.94 -15.94
CA THR A 325 -7.13 -14.07 -16.04
C THR A 325 -7.10 -14.66 -17.44
N THR A 326 -6.21 -15.63 -17.68
CA THR A 326 -5.98 -16.24 -19.00
C THR A 326 -7.09 -17.18 -19.44
N ARG A 327 -7.97 -17.53 -18.52
CA ARG A 327 -9.21 -18.27 -18.72
C ARG A 327 -9.98 -17.81 -19.96
N TYR A 328 -10.11 -16.50 -20.16
CA TYR A 328 -10.92 -15.91 -21.24
C TYR A 328 -10.16 -15.77 -22.57
N LEU A 329 -8.86 -16.12 -22.63
CA LEU A 329 -8.06 -16.05 -23.86
C LEU A 329 -8.50 -17.11 -24.87
N SER A 330 -8.62 -16.71 -26.12
CA SER A 330 -8.92 -17.62 -27.22
C SER A 330 -7.71 -18.43 -27.69
N PRO A 331 -7.91 -19.59 -28.32
CA PRO A 331 -6.85 -20.43 -28.89
C PRO A 331 -5.82 -19.69 -29.77
N GLU A 332 -6.28 -18.86 -30.68
CA GLU A 332 -5.46 -18.15 -31.68
C GLU A 332 -4.58 -17.07 -31.06
N PHE A 333 -4.83 -16.68 -29.82
CA PHE A 333 -3.96 -15.77 -29.07
C PHE A 333 -2.56 -16.38 -28.89
N VAL A 334 -2.48 -17.69 -28.66
CA VAL A 334 -1.23 -18.42 -28.37
C VAL A 334 -0.49 -18.81 -29.66
N GLN A 335 -1.20 -18.96 -30.79
CA GLN A 335 -0.67 -19.48 -32.05
C GLN A 335 0.16 -18.47 -32.90
N GLY A 336 0.30 -17.22 -32.45
CA GLY A 336 1.16 -16.19 -33.09
C GLY A 336 0.49 -15.46 -34.27
N GLY A 337 0.48 -14.12 -34.26
CA GLY A 337 -0.11 -13.29 -35.33
C GLY A 337 -0.88 -12.05 -34.85
N GLN A 338 -1.44 -11.28 -35.80
CA GLN A 338 -2.41 -10.21 -35.52
C GLN A 338 -3.71 -10.82 -35.01
N ILE A 339 -4.09 -10.52 -33.77
CA ILE A 339 -5.30 -11.07 -33.16
C ILE A 339 -6.56 -10.41 -33.78
N PRO A 340 -7.45 -11.18 -34.41
CA PRO A 340 -8.67 -10.67 -35.05
C PRO A 340 -9.69 -10.16 -34.02
N ARG A 341 -10.63 -9.30 -34.46
CA ARG A 341 -11.72 -8.78 -33.60
C ARG A 341 -12.60 -9.89 -33.02
N ILE A 342 -12.70 -11.02 -33.74
CA ILE A 342 -13.46 -12.20 -33.33
C ILE A 342 -12.93 -12.86 -32.03
N PHE A 343 -11.75 -12.44 -31.57
CA PHE A 343 -11.23 -12.75 -30.24
C PHE A 343 -12.23 -12.35 -29.13
N ASP A 344 -12.85 -11.18 -29.24
CA ASP A 344 -13.78 -10.68 -28.21
C ASP A 344 -15.06 -11.54 -28.14
N ILE A 345 -15.42 -12.21 -29.24
CA ILE A 345 -16.55 -13.14 -29.29
C ILE A 345 -16.28 -14.41 -28.47
N TRP A 346 -15.06 -14.97 -28.57
CA TRP A 346 -14.66 -16.09 -27.70
C TRP A 346 -14.70 -15.70 -26.23
N SER A 347 -14.12 -14.54 -25.91
CA SER A 347 -14.04 -14.04 -24.54
C SER A 347 -15.43 -13.79 -23.95
N LEU A 348 -16.35 -13.21 -24.73
CA LEU A 348 -17.74 -13.02 -24.33
C LEU A 348 -18.50 -14.36 -24.20
N GLY A 349 -18.21 -15.35 -25.06
CA GLY A 349 -18.76 -16.70 -24.97
C GLY A 349 -18.38 -17.40 -23.66
N CYS A 350 -17.14 -17.22 -23.19
CA CYS A 350 -16.70 -17.71 -21.89
C CYS A 350 -17.49 -17.06 -20.73
N VAL A 351 -17.73 -15.74 -20.80
CA VAL A 351 -18.57 -15.02 -19.82
C VAL A 351 -20.00 -15.53 -19.84
N PHE A 352 -20.56 -15.85 -21.01
CA PHE A 352 -21.93 -16.36 -21.13
C PHE A 352 -22.09 -17.78 -20.55
N ILE A 353 -21.10 -18.65 -20.69
CA ILE A 353 -21.08 -19.95 -19.99
C ILE A 353 -21.10 -19.75 -18.47
N GLU A 354 -20.29 -18.83 -17.95
CA GLU A 354 -20.30 -18.54 -16.50
C GLU A 354 -21.64 -17.97 -16.02
N PHE A 355 -22.27 -17.13 -16.83
CA PHE A 355 -23.61 -16.61 -16.57
C PHE A 355 -24.67 -17.74 -16.56
N LEU A 356 -24.62 -18.67 -17.53
CA LEU A 356 -25.52 -19.82 -17.62
C LEU A 356 -25.36 -20.76 -16.41
N ILE A 357 -24.12 -21.06 -16.00
CA ILE A 357 -23.84 -21.88 -14.83
C ILE A 357 -24.39 -21.22 -13.56
N TRP A 358 -24.18 -19.91 -13.40
CA TRP A 358 -24.74 -19.16 -12.28
C TRP A 358 -26.27 -19.18 -12.27
N THR A 359 -26.91 -19.02 -13.43
CA THR A 359 -28.37 -19.06 -13.58
C THR A 359 -28.94 -20.43 -13.21
N LEU A 360 -28.31 -21.53 -13.65
CA LEU A 360 -28.79 -22.89 -13.44
C LEU A 360 -28.44 -23.47 -12.06
N HIS A 361 -27.28 -23.11 -11.52
CA HIS A 361 -26.68 -23.79 -10.37
C HIS A 361 -26.24 -22.87 -9.22
N GLY A 362 -26.31 -21.55 -9.41
CA GLY A 362 -25.93 -20.55 -8.41
C GLY A 362 -24.41 -20.30 -8.30
N HIS A 363 -24.06 -19.35 -7.43
CA HIS A 363 -22.69 -18.85 -7.28
C HIS A 363 -21.68 -19.91 -6.83
N ASP A 364 -22.06 -20.78 -5.88
CA ASP A 364 -21.13 -21.78 -5.33
C ASP A 364 -20.65 -22.76 -6.40
N ARG A 365 -21.56 -23.20 -7.27
CA ARG A 365 -21.25 -24.11 -8.39
C ARG A 365 -20.50 -23.41 -9.52
N LEU A 366 -20.74 -22.13 -9.77
CA LEU A 366 -19.88 -21.32 -10.61
C LEU A 366 -18.44 -21.25 -10.04
N GLY A 367 -18.31 -21.19 -8.71
CA GLY A 367 -17.02 -21.27 -8.02
C GLY A 367 -16.29 -22.60 -8.28
N ASP A 368 -16.99 -23.73 -8.22
CA ASP A 368 -16.43 -25.06 -8.52
C ASP A 368 -15.95 -25.14 -9.98
N PHE A 369 -16.79 -24.71 -10.93
CA PHE A 369 -16.43 -24.63 -12.36
C PHE A 369 -15.17 -23.79 -12.57
N ARG A 370 -15.06 -22.64 -11.89
CA ARG A 370 -13.89 -21.75 -11.97
C ARG A 370 -12.62 -22.38 -11.41
N LYS A 371 -12.71 -23.20 -10.36
CA LYS A 371 -11.54 -23.94 -9.86
C LYS A 371 -11.08 -25.00 -10.87
N ALA A 372 -12.02 -25.72 -11.48
CA ALA A 372 -11.73 -26.80 -12.43
C ALA A 372 -11.15 -26.33 -13.78
N THR A 373 -11.39 -25.06 -14.16
CA THR A 373 -11.00 -24.49 -15.47
C THR A 373 -9.99 -23.34 -15.34
N SER A 374 -9.19 -23.31 -14.27
CA SER A 374 -8.43 -22.12 -13.83
C SER A 374 -7.48 -21.52 -14.89
N ALA A 375 -7.01 -22.30 -15.86
CA ALA A 375 -6.05 -21.87 -16.87
C ALA A 375 -6.68 -21.31 -18.17
N TYR A 376 -7.51 -22.09 -18.86
CA TYR A 376 -8.12 -21.79 -20.18
C TYR A 376 -9.45 -22.51 -20.37
N PHE A 377 -10.32 -22.01 -21.27
CA PHE A 377 -11.52 -22.71 -21.74
C PHE A 377 -11.24 -23.74 -22.86
N TRP A 378 -9.99 -23.85 -23.29
CA TRP A 378 -9.54 -24.74 -24.36
C TRP A 378 -8.26 -25.48 -23.94
N GLU A 379 -7.94 -26.54 -24.68
CA GLU A 379 -6.74 -27.36 -24.49
C GLU A 379 -6.22 -27.84 -25.86
N GLU A 380 -4.92 -28.11 -25.96
CA GLU A 380 -4.34 -28.77 -27.14
C GLU A 380 -4.33 -30.28 -26.94
N VAL A 381 -4.88 -31.01 -27.90
CA VAL A 381 -4.92 -32.48 -27.88
C VAL A 381 -4.12 -33.02 -29.05
N GLU A 382 -3.16 -33.89 -28.72
CA GLU A 382 -2.30 -34.53 -29.70
C GLU A 382 -3.13 -35.25 -30.79
N GLY A 383 -2.87 -34.93 -32.06
CA GLY A 383 -3.59 -35.46 -33.21
C GLY A 383 -4.97 -34.85 -33.50
N LYS A 384 -5.52 -34.00 -32.62
CA LYS A 384 -6.81 -33.30 -32.82
C LYS A 384 -6.69 -31.77 -32.89
N GLY A 385 -5.54 -31.22 -32.54
CA GLY A 385 -5.33 -29.76 -32.49
C GLY A 385 -6.00 -29.13 -31.28
N THR A 386 -6.34 -27.84 -31.38
CA THR A 386 -6.97 -27.11 -30.29
C THR A 386 -8.46 -27.44 -30.17
N VAL A 387 -8.89 -27.83 -28.98
CA VAL A 387 -10.28 -28.21 -28.68
C VAL A 387 -10.78 -27.50 -27.42
N ILE A 388 -12.10 -27.46 -27.21
CA ILE A 388 -12.69 -27.00 -25.94
C ILE A 388 -12.22 -27.93 -24.81
N HIS A 389 -11.87 -27.34 -23.66
CA HIS A 389 -11.38 -28.03 -22.48
C HIS A 389 -12.37 -29.09 -22.00
N SER A 390 -11.88 -30.28 -21.65
CA SER A 390 -12.69 -31.42 -21.22
C SER A 390 -13.73 -31.11 -20.14
N GLU A 391 -13.35 -30.41 -19.07
CA GLU A 391 -14.29 -29.93 -18.03
C GLU A 391 -15.35 -28.97 -18.58
N VAL A 392 -14.99 -28.00 -19.43
CA VAL A 392 -15.96 -27.08 -20.06
C VAL A 392 -16.96 -27.87 -20.91
N ARG A 393 -16.50 -28.87 -21.66
CA ARG A 393 -17.36 -29.76 -22.44
C ARG A 393 -18.28 -30.59 -21.54
N ALA A 394 -17.80 -31.06 -20.38
CA ALA A 394 -18.62 -31.80 -19.43
C ALA A 394 -19.76 -30.93 -18.86
N TRP A 395 -19.47 -29.68 -18.52
CA TRP A 395 -20.46 -28.72 -18.07
C TRP A 395 -21.46 -28.35 -19.17
N ILE A 396 -21.00 -28.09 -20.40
CA ILE A 396 -21.90 -27.86 -21.54
C ILE A 396 -22.80 -29.07 -21.75
N SER A 397 -22.27 -30.29 -21.76
CA SER A 397 -23.06 -31.52 -21.92
C SER A 397 -24.10 -31.69 -20.80
N ASN A 398 -23.76 -31.36 -19.56
CA ASN A 398 -24.69 -31.42 -18.43
C ASN A 398 -25.81 -30.39 -18.58
N MET A 399 -25.48 -29.14 -18.96
CA MET A 399 -26.48 -28.11 -19.22
C MET A 399 -27.37 -28.48 -20.41
N THR A 400 -26.83 -29.07 -21.48
CA THR A 400 -27.61 -29.58 -22.62
C THR A 400 -28.59 -30.66 -22.18
N GLU A 401 -28.19 -31.57 -21.29
CA GLU A 401 -29.07 -32.61 -20.74
C GLU A 401 -30.15 -32.04 -19.81
N ILE A 402 -29.86 -30.96 -19.07
CA ILE A 402 -30.84 -30.27 -18.22
C ILE A 402 -31.87 -29.52 -19.08
N LEU A 403 -31.40 -28.88 -20.15
CA LEU A 403 -32.21 -28.03 -21.02
C LEU A 403 -33.03 -28.86 -22.05
N GLN A 404 -32.64 -30.11 -22.34
CA GLN A 404 -33.34 -31.16 -23.11
C GLN A 404 -33.77 -30.84 -24.56
N SER A 405 -33.88 -29.58 -24.99
CA SER A 405 -34.02 -29.18 -26.40
C SER A 405 -33.68 -27.68 -26.61
N SER A 406 -33.33 -27.31 -27.85
CA SER A 406 -33.11 -25.93 -28.29
C SER A 406 -34.39 -25.06 -28.33
N GLU A 407 -35.52 -25.60 -27.87
CA GLU A 407 -36.83 -24.92 -27.94
C GLU A 407 -37.10 -24.00 -26.75
N THR A 408 -36.15 -23.79 -25.85
CA THR A 408 -36.22 -22.80 -24.75
C THR A 408 -35.22 -21.68 -24.96
N ALA A 409 -35.41 -20.54 -24.27
CA ALA A 409 -34.50 -19.40 -24.36
C ALA A 409 -33.07 -19.74 -23.90
N LEU A 410 -32.93 -20.47 -22.79
CA LEU A 410 -31.62 -20.95 -22.31
C LEU A 410 -31.01 -22.01 -23.23
N GLY A 411 -31.83 -22.91 -23.80
CA GLY A 411 -31.38 -23.90 -24.76
C GLY A 411 -30.84 -23.26 -26.04
N GLY A 412 -31.57 -22.27 -26.58
CA GLY A 412 -31.14 -21.50 -27.74
C GLY A 412 -29.88 -20.66 -27.46
N LEU A 413 -29.76 -20.10 -26.25
CA LEU A 413 -28.56 -19.36 -25.83
C LEU A 413 -27.34 -20.27 -25.71
N LEU A 414 -27.47 -21.43 -25.05
CA LEU A 414 -26.37 -22.39 -24.93
C LEU A 414 -25.94 -22.90 -26.32
N GLN A 415 -26.90 -23.18 -27.20
CA GLN A 415 -26.61 -23.58 -28.57
C GLN A 415 -25.83 -22.49 -29.31
N LEU A 416 -26.26 -21.23 -29.25
CA LEU A 416 -25.56 -20.10 -29.87
C LEU A 416 -24.11 -19.97 -29.34
N VAL A 417 -23.91 -20.12 -28.02
CA VAL A 417 -22.56 -20.07 -27.44
C VAL A 417 -21.69 -21.22 -27.98
N GLU A 418 -22.24 -22.42 -28.12
CA GLU A 418 -21.51 -23.60 -28.61
C GLU A 418 -21.22 -23.53 -30.12
N SER A 419 -22.17 -23.09 -30.95
CA SER A 419 -22.03 -23.07 -32.41
C SER A 419 -21.32 -21.84 -32.97
N ASP A 420 -21.42 -20.69 -32.30
CA ASP A 420 -21.01 -19.41 -32.88
C ASP A 420 -19.93 -18.68 -32.08
N MET A 421 -19.81 -18.94 -30.77
CA MET A 421 -18.91 -18.17 -29.88
C MET A 421 -17.68 -18.97 -29.42
N LEU A 422 -17.87 -20.15 -28.82
CA LEU A 422 -16.81 -21.02 -28.29
C LEU A 422 -16.29 -22.01 -29.34
N VAL A 423 -16.07 -21.54 -30.56
CA VAL A 423 -15.52 -22.35 -31.67
C VAL A 423 -14.01 -22.18 -31.72
N PRO A 424 -13.19 -23.23 -31.51
CA PRO A 424 -11.73 -23.08 -31.46
C PRO A 424 -11.13 -22.45 -32.73
N GLU A 425 -11.65 -22.85 -33.90
CA GLU A 425 -11.29 -22.28 -35.20
C GLU A 425 -11.94 -20.90 -35.39
N TYR A 426 -11.16 -19.82 -35.28
CA TYR A 426 -11.69 -18.46 -35.25
C TYR A 426 -12.35 -18.03 -36.58
N GLU A 427 -11.96 -18.61 -37.71
CA GLU A 427 -12.55 -18.37 -39.03
C GLU A 427 -13.98 -18.87 -39.14
N LYS A 428 -14.39 -19.80 -38.25
CA LYS A 428 -15.73 -20.37 -38.18
C LYS A 428 -16.63 -19.69 -37.16
N ARG A 429 -16.11 -18.75 -36.37
CA ARG A 429 -16.91 -17.99 -35.39
C ARG A 429 -17.72 -16.91 -36.10
N SER A 430 -18.94 -16.71 -35.64
CA SER A 430 -19.84 -15.68 -36.17
C SER A 430 -19.47 -14.30 -35.64
N ALA A 431 -19.62 -13.28 -36.50
CA ALA A 431 -19.29 -11.92 -36.14
C ALA A 431 -20.20 -11.37 -35.02
N SER A 432 -19.74 -10.35 -34.28
CA SER A 432 -20.53 -9.71 -33.20
C SER A 432 -21.94 -9.30 -33.64
N ILE A 433 -22.08 -8.82 -34.88
CA ILE A 433 -23.36 -8.40 -35.46
C ILE A 433 -24.32 -9.59 -35.67
N GLU A 434 -23.80 -10.74 -36.06
CA GLU A 434 -24.57 -11.98 -36.30
C GLU A 434 -24.99 -12.60 -34.97
N VAL A 435 -24.06 -12.68 -34.01
CA VAL A 435 -24.33 -13.15 -32.64
C VAL A 435 -25.36 -12.24 -31.97
N HIS A 436 -25.24 -10.92 -32.11
CA HIS A 436 -26.21 -9.96 -31.59
C HIS A 436 -27.61 -10.16 -32.20
N GLY A 437 -27.70 -10.36 -33.52
CA GLY A 437 -28.98 -10.66 -34.19
C GLY A 437 -29.63 -11.94 -33.67
N SER A 438 -28.84 -13.00 -33.47
CA SER A 438 -29.33 -14.27 -32.91
C SER A 438 -29.79 -14.13 -31.45
N LEU A 439 -29.03 -13.42 -30.61
CA LEU A 439 -29.42 -13.10 -29.24
C LEU A 439 -30.71 -12.28 -29.18
N LEU A 440 -30.84 -11.28 -30.06
CA LEU A 440 -32.02 -10.43 -30.12
C LEU A 440 -33.27 -11.25 -30.49
N ASN A 441 -33.14 -12.20 -31.42
CA ASN A 441 -34.24 -13.12 -31.77
C ASN A 441 -34.65 -14.01 -30.59
N ILE A 442 -33.67 -14.54 -29.83
CA ILE A 442 -33.93 -15.32 -28.61
C ILE A 442 -34.66 -14.46 -27.58
N TYR A 443 -34.16 -13.24 -27.32
CA TYR A 443 -34.74 -12.30 -26.38
C TYR A 443 -36.16 -11.88 -26.77
N ASP A 444 -36.39 -11.48 -28.03
CA ASP A 444 -37.69 -11.04 -28.53
C ASP A 444 -38.73 -12.17 -28.51
N ARG A 445 -38.32 -13.42 -28.72
CA ARG A 445 -39.18 -14.58 -28.55
C ARG A 445 -39.51 -14.81 -27.07
N ALA A 446 -38.51 -14.76 -26.19
CA ALA A 446 -38.67 -14.94 -24.75
C ALA A 446 -39.55 -13.87 -24.11
N LYS A 447 -39.56 -12.66 -24.66
CA LYS A 447 -40.46 -11.58 -24.24
C LYS A 447 -41.92 -11.82 -24.61
N ARG A 448 -42.19 -12.62 -25.64
CA ARG A 448 -43.54 -12.88 -26.19
C ARG A 448 -44.12 -14.22 -25.77
N ASP A 449 -43.28 -15.15 -25.35
CA ASP A 449 -43.65 -16.52 -24.99
C ASP A 449 -43.01 -16.90 -23.64
N GLU A 450 -43.81 -16.85 -22.58
CA GLU A 450 -43.36 -17.16 -21.22
C GLU A 450 -42.94 -18.63 -21.06
N ASN A 451 -43.56 -19.54 -21.82
CA ASN A 451 -43.19 -20.96 -21.84
C ASN A 451 -41.85 -21.21 -22.56
N TYR A 452 -41.46 -20.31 -23.47
CA TYR A 452 -40.13 -20.30 -24.08
C TYR A 452 -39.07 -19.73 -23.10
N LEU A 453 -39.45 -18.73 -22.30
CA LEU A 453 -38.56 -18.06 -21.33
C LEU A 453 -38.24 -18.95 -20.12
N ILE A 454 -39.23 -19.63 -19.55
CA ILE A 454 -39.09 -20.51 -18.38
C ILE A 454 -39.74 -21.87 -18.67
N ASP A 455 -38.93 -22.93 -18.69
CA ASP A 455 -39.42 -24.31 -18.59
C ASP A 455 -39.45 -24.72 -17.10
N PRO A 456 -40.64 -24.96 -16.51
CA PRO A 456 -40.78 -25.33 -15.10
C PRO A 456 -40.12 -26.67 -14.76
N ASN A 457 -39.75 -27.48 -15.76
CA ASN A 457 -39.07 -28.76 -15.56
C ASN A 457 -37.54 -28.64 -15.48
N ILE A 458 -36.96 -27.47 -15.77
CA ILE A 458 -35.50 -27.26 -15.69
C ILE A 458 -35.01 -27.37 -14.26
N GLU A 459 -35.69 -26.75 -13.29
CA GLU A 459 -35.24 -26.70 -11.90
C GLU A 459 -35.18 -28.09 -11.21
N PRO A 460 -36.19 -28.97 -11.37
CA PRO A 460 -36.10 -30.36 -10.91
C PRO A 460 -34.95 -31.15 -11.56
N ARG A 461 -34.68 -30.93 -12.85
CA ARG A 461 -33.58 -31.61 -13.59
C ARG A 461 -32.21 -31.11 -13.14
N ALA A 462 -32.05 -29.80 -13.00
CA ALA A 462 -30.82 -29.17 -12.49
C ALA A 462 -30.49 -29.62 -11.06
N SER A 463 -31.52 -29.92 -10.26
CA SER A 463 -31.38 -30.44 -8.88
C SER A 463 -31.05 -31.93 -8.81
N THR A 464 -31.45 -32.74 -9.81
CA THR A 464 -31.30 -34.21 -9.81
C THR A 464 -30.09 -34.71 -10.59
N ASN A 465 -29.50 -33.88 -11.45
CA ASN A 465 -28.35 -34.24 -12.28
C ASN A 465 -27.14 -33.30 -12.05
N PRO A 466 -26.57 -33.26 -10.82
CA PRO A 466 -25.46 -32.38 -10.52
C PRO A 466 -24.19 -32.79 -11.30
N PRO A 467 -23.36 -31.83 -11.70
CA PRO A 467 -22.16 -32.11 -12.49
C PRO A 467 -21.20 -33.02 -11.71
N ARG A 468 -20.77 -34.11 -12.35
CA ARG A 468 -19.84 -35.09 -11.76
C ARG A 468 -18.42 -34.52 -11.72
N SER A 469 -18.08 -33.82 -10.64
CA SER A 469 -16.67 -33.55 -10.31
C SER A 469 -16.04 -34.83 -9.72
N LYS A 470 -14.90 -35.27 -10.24
CA LYS A 470 -14.10 -36.33 -9.63
C LYS A 470 -13.41 -35.82 -8.36
N ASP A 471 -14.11 -35.82 -7.23
CA ASP A 471 -13.53 -36.17 -5.91
C ASP A 471 -14.63 -36.36 -4.85
N PRO A 472 -14.86 -37.59 -4.34
CA PRO A 472 -15.80 -37.86 -3.27
C PRO A 472 -15.05 -38.12 -1.96
N SER A 473 -14.75 -37.09 -1.17
CA SER A 473 -14.45 -37.30 0.24
C SER A 473 -14.74 -36.08 1.14
N GLN A 474 -15.61 -36.35 2.12
CA GLN A 474 -15.82 -35.62 3.39
C GLN A 474 -16.71 -34.37 3.41
N THR A 475 -18.02 -34.58 3.48
CA THR A 475 -18.95 -33.69 4.19
C THR A 475 -19.33 -34.33 5.52
N LEU A 476 -18.98 -33.66 6.62
CA LEU A 476 -19.49 -33.92 7.97
C LEU A 476 -20.50 -32.81 8.33
N ASP A 477 -21.69 -33.25 8.76
CA ASP A 477 -22.86 -32.45 9.11
C ASP A 477 -22.65 -31.51 10.31
N VAL A 478 -23.26 -30.32 10.26
CA VAL A 478 -23.50 -29.46 11.44
C VAL A 478 -25.01 -29.21 11.57
N PRO A 479 -25.66 -29.46 12.74
CA PRO A 479 -27.10 -29.31 12.89
C PRO A 479 -27.52 -27.84 13.07
N LYS A 480 -28.51 -27.38 12.30
CA LYS A 480 -29.22 -26.11 12.53
C LYS A 480 -30.26 -26.28 13.65
N GLN A 481 -30.07 -25.64 14.79
CA GLN A 481 -31.16 -25.38 15.76
C GLN A 481 -31.79 -24.01 15.47
N THR A 482 -33.06 -24.03 15.10
CA THR A 482 -33.94 -22.88 14.97
C THR A 482 -34.48 -22.46 16.34
N ARG A 483 -34.28 -21.19 16.72
CA ARG A 483 -35.09 -20.52 17.76
C ARG A 483 -35.65 -19.22 17.21
N GLN A 484 -36.98 -19.13 17.21
CA GLN A 484 -37.75 -17.94 16.86
C GLN A 484 -37.60 -16.85 17.94
N PRO A 485 -37.59 -15.55 17.61
CA PRO A 485 -37.73 -14.49 18.60
C PRO A 485 -39.22 -14.18 18.88
N ALA A 486 -39.55 -14.07 20.17
CA ALA A 486 -40.81 -13.53 20.68
C ALA A 486 -40.76 -11.98 20.75
N PRO A 487 -41.91 -11.27 20.73
CA PRO A 487 -41.93 -9.81 20.67
C PRO A 487 -41.85 -9.20 22.08
N LEU A 488 -40.99 -8.18 22.27
CA LEU A 488 -40.94 -7.43 23.52
C LEU A 488 -41.10 -5.92 23.32
N SER A 489 -41.99 -5.40 24.16
CA SER A 489 -42.51 -4.06 24.38
C SER A 489 -41.49 -2.91 24.44
N LYS A 490 -41.93 -1.75 23.96
CA LYS A 490 -41.34 -0.42 24.22
C LYS A 490 -41.21 -0.17 25.73
N ARG A 491 -39.98 0.05 26.23
CA ARG A 491 -39.69 0.75 27.49
C ARG A 491 -38.92 2.03 27.19
N GLN A 492 -39.45 3.16 27.66
CA GLN A 492 -38.69 4.39 27.83
C GLN A 492 -37.78 4.20 29.06
N GLY A 493 -36.47 4.43 28.90
CA GLY A 493 -35.48 4.35 29.97
C GLY A 493 -34.41 5.42 29.78
N SER A 494 -34.13 6.14 30.86
CA SER A 494 -33.13 7.21 30.98
C SER A 494 -31.68 6.70 30.97
N PHE A 495 -30.75 7.57 30.59
CA PHE A 495 -29.30 7.31 30.47
C PHE A 495 -28.63 6.97 31.82
N GLN A 496 -27.72 5.98 31.81
CA GLN A 496 -26.69 5.78 32.85
C GLN A 496 -25.32 5.64 32.18
N ILE A 497 -24.37 6.49 32.57
CA ILE A 497 -22.95 6.38 32.23
C ILE A 497 -22.24 5.88 33.48
N ASN A 498 -21.92 4.59 33.53
CA ASN A 498 -21.13 4.04 34.64
C ASN A 498 -19.64 4.24 34.35
N VAL A 499 -19.03 5.18 35.06
CA VAL A 499 -17.58 5.35 35.15
C VAL A 499 -17.12 4.40 36.26
N GLN A 500 -16.86 3.13 35.94
CA GLN A 500 -16.24 2.20 36.88
C GLN A 500 -15.03 1.53 36.23
N GLY A 501 -13.90 1.56 36.92
CA GLY A 501 -12.74 0.73 36.63
C GLY A 501 -12.82 -0.63 37.33
N PRO A 502 -11.85 -1.52 37.09
CA PRO A 502 -11.81 -2.86 37.69
C PRO A 502 -11.65 -2.89 39.22
N ASP A 503 -11.33 -1.76 39.87
CA ASP A 503 -11.05 -1.69 41.33
C ASP A 503 -12.09 -0.88 42.15
N ASP A 504 -13.20 -0.43 41.56
CA ASP A 504 -14.17 0.43 42.27
C ASP A 504 -15.24 -0.41 43.03
N GLU A 505 -14.93 -0.88 44.24
CA GLU A 505 -15.94 -1.42 45.18
C GLU A 505 -16.89 -0.32 45.70
N VAL A 506 -18.19 -0.60 45.66
CA VAL A 506 -19.30 0.31 46.00
C VAL A 506 -19.39 0.53 47.51
N ASN A 507 -19.29 1.79 47.96
CA ASN A 507 -19.70 2.18 49.32
C ASN A 507 -20.75 3.32 49.27
N PRO A 508 -22.05 3.03 49.49
CA PRO A 508 -23.13 3.99 49.24
C PRO A 508 -23.50 4.74 50.53
N SER A 509 -22.69 5.70 50.98
CA SER A 509 -23.12 6.64 52.01
C SER A 509 -22.23 7.89 52.14
N SER A 510 -22.43 8.91 51.31
CA SER A 510 -22.26 10.32 51.72
C SER A 510 -22.70 11.29 50.61
N SER A 511 -23.57 12.22 50.99
CA SER A 511 -24.20 13.27 50.20
C SER A 511 -23.28 14.46 49.90
N THR A 512 -23.58 15.23 48.84
CA THR A 512 -23.77 16.70 48.89
C THR A 512 -24.19 17.28 47.53
N ALA A 513 -25.04 18.31 47.55
CA ALA A 513 -25.67 18.93 46.39
C ALA A 513 -24.72 19.68 45.42
N GLN A 514 -23.44 19.87 45.78
CA GLN A 514 -22.42 20.37 44.84
C GLN A 514 -21.97 19.31 43.83
N THR A 515 -22.01 18.03 44.22
CA THR A 515 -21.69 16.90 43.33
C THR A 515 -22.78 16.71 42.28
N ALA A 516 -24.04 17.02 42.61
CA ALA A 516 -25.17 16.93 41.67
C ALA A 516 -25.07 17.95 40.53
N ARG A 517 -24.61 19.18 40.81
CA ARG A 517 -24.44 20.23 39.78
C ARG A 517 -23.24 19.96 38.87
N ALA A 518 -22.14 19.45 39.44
CA ALA A 518 -21.00 18.96 38.67
C ALA A 518 -21.33 17.68 37.87
N GLN A 519 -22.17 16.79 38.41
CA GLN A 519 -22.69 15.61 37.69
C GLN A 519 -23.70 15.97 36.61
N GLU A 520 -24.48 17.05 36.76
CA GLU A 520 -25.37 17.56 35.70
C GLU A 520 -24.59 18.26 34.57
N GLU A 521 -23.55 19.05 34.87
CA GLU A 521 -22.69 19.67 33.84
C GLU A 521 -21.81 18.64 33.13
N VAL A 522 -21.25 17.67 33.87
CA VAL A 522 -20.50 16.54 33.29
C VAL A 522 -21.45 15.59 32.55
N GLY A 523 -22.68 15.40 33.03
CA GLY A 523 -23.72 14.59 32.39
C GLY A 523 -24.25 15.22 31.10
N SER A 524 -24.43 16.54 31.04
CA SER A 524 -24.78 17.31 29.84
C SER A 524 -23.65 17.28 28.81
N PHE A 525 -22.41 17.48 29.27
CA PHE A 525 -21.21 17.38 28.43
C PHE A 525 -21.06 15.96 27.88
N LEU A 526 -21.16 14.92 28.73
CA LEU A 526 -21.05 13.52 28.30
C LEU A 526 -22.24 13.06 27.43
N LEU A 527 -23.43 13.62 27.59
CA LEU A 527 -24.61 13.32 26.75
C LEU A 527 -24.47 13.93 25.34
N GLU A 528 -23.91 15.14 25.24
CA GLU A 528 -23.45 15.69 23.95
C GLU A 528 -22.39 14.77 23.32
N HIS A 529 -21.39 14.34 24.08
CA HIS A 529 -20.30 13.49 23.55
C HIS A 529 -20.75 12.04 23.23
N TYR A 530 -21.78 11.53 23.91
CA TYR A 530 -22.36 10.21 23.71
C TYR A 530 -23.24 10.15 22.45
N LEU A 531 -24.08 11.17 22.19
CA LEU A 531 -24.81 11.30 20.92
C LEU A 531 -23.85 11.52 19.73
N VAL A 532 -22.70 12.14 19.99
CA VAL A 532 -21.63 12.46 19.03
C VAL A 532 -20.79 11.23 18.64
N LEU A 533 -20.51 10.30 19.56
CA LEU A 533 -19.74 9.09 19.26
C LEU A 533 -20.53 8.02 18.49
N ARG A 534 -21.86 8.13 18.44
CA ARG A 534 -22.74 7.13 17.80
C ARG A 534 -23.13 7.45 16.35
N ASN A 535 -23.05 8.71 15.92
CA ASN A 535 -23.78 9.16 14.72
C ASN A 535 -22.95 9.92 13.66
N ILE A 536 -21.65 10.17 13.85
CA ILE A 536 -20.84 10.90 12.86
C ILE A 536 -19.44 10.26 12.73
N ALA A 537 -19.05 9.92 11.51
CA ALA A 537 -17.75 9.31 11.18
C ALA A 537 -16.56 10.27 11.31
N SER A 538 -16.83 11.57 11.45
CA SER A 538 -15.88 12.66 11.61
C SER A 538 -16.45 13.71 12.57
N PHE A 539 -15.81 13.90 13.71
CA PHE A 539 -16.18 14.98 14.65
C PHE A 539 -14.92 15.55 15.28
N GLU A 540 -14.86 16.88 15.40
CA GLU A 540 -13.76 17.59 16.02
C GLU A 540 -13.97 17.74 17.53
N PHE A 541 -13.23 16.96 18.32
CA PHE A 541 -13.14 17.13 19.77
C PHE A 541 -12.00 18.09 20.10
N GLY A 542 -12.30 19.20 20.78
CA GLY A 542 -11.26 20.16 21.12
C GLY A 542 -11.63 21.23 22.14
N GLY A 543 -10.59 21.76 22.79
CA GLY A 543 -10.67 22.75 23.87
C GLY A 543 -9.27 23.19 24.28
N LEU A 544 -9.15 24.14 25.22
CA LEU A 544 -7.82 24.46 25.77
C LEU A 544 -7.28 23.23 26.52
N VAL A 545 -5.99 22.94 26.37
CA VAL A 545 -5.34 21.83 27.09
C VAL A 545 -5.52 22.00 28.61
N SER A 546 -5.45 23.22 29.13
CA SER A 546 -5.73 23.51 30.55
C SER A 546 -7.16 23.14 31.00
N ASP A 547 -8.17 23.37 30.17
CA ASP A 547 -9.56 23.01 30.47
C ASP A 547 -9.75 21.48 30.49
N ILE A 548 -9.12 20.78 29.54
CA ILE A 548 -9.15 19.32 29.46
C ILE A 548 -8.45 18.71 30.68
N LYS A 549 -7.28 19.26 31.05
CA LYS A 549 -6.53 18.87 32.26
C LYS A 549 -7.35 19.11 33.53
N ALA A 550 -8.02 20.26 33.65
CA ALA A 550 -8.86 20.56 34.82
C ALA A 550 -10.01 19.55 34.99
N ARG A 551 -10.60 19.09 33.88
CA ARG A 551 -11.71 18.12 33.86
C ARG A 551 -11.28 16.66 34.02
N SER A 552 -10.00 16.35 33.85
CA SER A 552 -9.46 14.97 33.93
C SER A 552 -9.71 14.26 35.26
N LYS A 553 -9.89 15.01 36.36
CA LYS A 553 -10.14 14.46 37.71
C LYS A 553 -11.50 13.78 37.87
N GLY A 554 -12.49 14.14 37.04
CA GLY A 554 -13.86 13.62 37.13
C GLY A 554 -14.38 12.95 35.86
N CYS A 555 -13.59 12.92 34.79
CA CYS A 555 -13.99 12.33 33.51
C CYS A 555 -12.83 11.52 32.91
N ARG A 556 -13.02 10.20 32.81
CA ARG A 556 -12.01 9.28 32.30
C ARG A 556 -11.68 9.52 30.82
N LEU A 557 -12.65 9.97 30.03
CA LEU A 557 -12.41 10.38 28.63
C LEU A 557 -11.54 11.65 28.56
N CYS A 558 -11.81 12.66 29.40
CA CYS A 558 -10.96 13.85 29.49
C CYS A 558 -9.55 13.52 29.99
N LEU A 559 -9.41 12.53 30.89
CA LEU A 559 -8.10 12.04 31.30
C LEU A 559 -7.32 11.46 30.11
N LEU A 560 -7.96 10.64 29.27
CA LEU A 560 -7.32 10.07 28.08
C LEU A 560 -6.84 11.16 27.11
N PHE A 561 -7.67 12.17 26.84
CA PHE A 561 -7.28 13.31 26.01
C PHE A 561 -6.20 14.18 26.65
N SER A 562 -6.24 14.36 27.98
CA SER A 562 -5.19 15.05 28.73
C SER A 562 -3.85 14.34 28.65
N GLN A 563 -3.84 13.01 28.74
CA GLN A 563 -2.64 12.19 28.57
C GLN A 563 -2.11 12.30 27.15
N ALA A 564 -2.97 12.16 26.13
CA ALA A 564 -2.57 12.35 24.73
C ALA A 564 -1.97 13.74 24.47
N ALA A 565 -2.56 14.81 25.02
CA ALA A 565 -2.03 16.17 24.89
C ALA A 565 -0.65 16.32 25.54
N THR A 566 -0.44 15.66 26.68
CA THR A 566 0.85 15.68 27.40
C THR A 566 1.93 14.91 26.63
N GLU A 567 1.59 13.75 26.06
CA GLU A 567 2.50 12.94 25.23
C GLU A 567 2.90 13.66 23.93
N LEU A 568 2.01 14.45 23.36
CA LEU A 568 2.29 15.30 22.20
C LEU A 568 3.06 16.58 22.54
N GLY A 569 3.37 16.83 23.83
CA GLY A 569 4.10 18.02 24.26
C GLY A 569 3.33 19.32 24.10
N LEU A 570 2.00 19.29 24.16
CA LEU A 570 1.16 20.49 23.96
C LEU A 570 1.11 21.37 25.21
N GLU A 571 1.30 22.67 25.03
CA GLU A 571 1.24 23.67 26.11
C GLU A 571 -0.19 23.90 26.61
N ASP A 572 -0.34 24.36 27.86
CA ASP A 572 -1.66 24.55 28.51
C ASP A 572 -2.59 25.55 27.81
N ASN A 573 -2.02 26.53 27.11
CA ASN A 573 -2.70 27.53 26.29
C ASN A 573 -3.04 27.03 24.88
N THR A 574 -2.57 25.84 24.49
CA THR A 574 -2.79 25.28 23.17
C THR A 574 -4.22 24.76 23.07
N ARG A 575 -4.86 25.01 21.92
CA ARG A 575 -6.16 24.42 21.62
C ARG A 575 -5.94 23.01 21.08
N PHE A 576 -6.33 22.01 21.86
CA PHE A 576 -6.36 20.62 21.43
C PHE A 576 -7.49 20.45 20.43
N LEU A 577 -7.25 19.82 19.28
CA LEU A 577 -8.28 19.48 18.30
C LEU A 577 -7.99 18.07 17.78
N SER A 578 -8.98 17.20 17.80
CA SER A 578 -8.85 15.80 17.39
C SER A 578 -10.07 15.37 16.62
N ARG A 579 -9.92 14.44 15.68
CA ARG A 579 -10.97 13.91 14.83
C ARG A 579 -11.01 12.39 14.93
N ARG A 580 -12.19 11.82 15.15
CA ARG A 580 -12.39 10.38 14.99
C ARG A 580 -12.45 10.03 13.50
N ILE A 581 -11.74 8.98 13.11
CA ILE A 581 -11.84 8.30 11.82
C ILE A 581 -11.93 6.80 12.10
N GLU A 582 -13.08 6.20 11.77
CA GLU A 582 -13.39 4.80 12.07
C GLU A 582 -13.15 4.44 13.56
N SER A 583 -12.31 3.44 13.84
CA SER A 583 -11.97 2.96 15.18
C SER A 583 -10.86 3.77 15.85
N THR A 584 -10.36 4.85 15.22
CA THR A 584 -9.24 5.65 15.72
C THR A 584 -9.59 7.12 15.89
N ILE A 585 -8.92 7.80 16.81
CA ILE A 585 -9.01 9.25 17.00
C ILE A 585 -7.61 9.81 16.74
N LEU A 586 -7.50 10.84 15.90
CA LEU A 586 -6.23 11.44 15.47
C LEU A 586 -6.27 12.97 15.49
N ILE A 587 -5.11 13.63 15.41
CA ILE A 587 -5.04 15.09 15.26
C ILE A 587 -5.14 15.46 13.77
N PRO A 588 -6.15 16.22 13.29
CA PRO A 588 -6.29 16.54 11.86
C PRO A 588 -5.18 17.49 11.34
N PRO A 589 -4.93 17.56 10.01
CA PRO A 589 -5.60 16.82 8.94
C PRO A 589 -5.06 15.39 8.72
N ASN A 590 -3.81 15.09 9.09
CA ASN A 590 -3.16 13.76 9.01
C ASN A 590 -2.16 13.53 10.16
N GLY A 591 -2.42 14.14 11.32
CA GLY A 591 -1.57 14.04 12.50
C GLY A 591 -1.69 12.70 13.23
N PRO A 592 -0.98 12.56 14.36
CA PRO A 592 -0.82 11.29 15.05
C PRO A 592 -2.16 10.72 15.56
N LYS A 593 -2.29 9.39 15.49
CA LYS A 593 -3.38 8.64 16.13
C LYS A 593 -3.14 8.64 17.64
N ILE A 594 -4.14 9.04 18.41
CA ILE A 594 -4.04 9.25 19.87
C ILE A 594 -4.87 8.23 20.66
N LEU A 595 -6.08 7.87 20.22
CA LEU A 595 -6.97 6.94 20.93
C LEU A 595 -7.59 5.92 19.95
N SER A 596 -8.01 4.77 20.47
CA SER A 596 -8.78 3.75 19.77
C SER A 596 -10.15 3.56 20.43
N VAL A 597 -11.13 3.13 19.64
CA VAL A 597 -12.50 2.80 20.06
C VAL A 597 -12.79 1.33 19.76
N TYR A 598 -13.05 0.54 20.80
CA TYR A 598 -13.38 -0.89 20.70
C TYR A 598 -14.85 -1.14 21.08
N SER A 599 -15.48 -2.13 20.46
CA SER A 599 -16.75 -2.72 20.90
C SER A 599 -16.47 -3.96 21.73
N ASP A 600 -17.30 -4.19 22.73
CA ASP A 600 -17.21 -5.39 23.56
C ASP A 600 -17.46 -6.67 22.73
N PRO A 601 -16.57 -7.68 22.80
CA PRO A 601 -16.68 -8.89 22.00
C PRO A 601 -17.90 -9.76 22.32
N ASP A 602 -18.51 -9.64 23.51
CA ASP A 602 -19.65 -10.44 23.92
C ASP A 602 -21.00 -9.87 23.42
N GLN A 603 -20.97 -8.88 22.52
CA GLN A 603 -22.17 -8.22 22.00
C GLN A 603 -22.61 -8.74 20.64
N ASP A 604 -23.91 -9.02 20.51
CA ASP A 604 -24.55 -9.47 19.26
C ASP A 604 -24.52 -8.41 18.14
N THR A 605 -24.25 -7.13 18.47
CA THR A 605 -24.24 -6.02 17.50
C THR A 605 -23.03 -5.12 17.70
N VAL A 606 -22.18 -5.03 16.68
CA VAL A 606 -21.01 -4.15 16.65
C VAL A 606 -21.45 -2.71 16.39
N SER A 607 -20.93 -1.75 17.15
CA SER A 607 -21.21 -0.33 16.90
C SER A 607 -20.60 0.11 15.56
N PRO A 608 -21.31 0.88 14.70
CA PRO A 608 -20.77 1.34 13.42
C PRO A 608 -19.42 2.06 13.58
N GLY A 609 -18.40 1.60 12.85
CA GLY A 609 -17.05 2.18 12.89
C GLY A 609 -16.24 1.89 14.17
N ALA A 610 -16.65 0.94 15.02
CA ALA A 610 -15.83 0.44 16.12
C ALA A 610 -15.36 -0.99 15.82
N GLN A 611 -14.13 -1.32 16.19
CA GLN A 611 -13.59 -2.66 16.02
C GLN A 611 -13.86 -3.53 17.26
N ILE A 612 -13.95 -4.85 17.11
CA ILE A 612 -14.04 -5.75 18.28
C ILE A 612 -12.68 -5.78 18.97
N GLY A 613 -12.63 -5.66 20.30
CA GLY A 613 -11.38 -5.77 21.04
C GLY A 613 -11.54 -5.61 22.55
N TYR A 614 -10.50 -6.00 23.30
CA TYR A 614 -10.48 -5.87 24.76
C TYR A 614 -9.74 -4.59 25.20
N PRO A 615 -10.28 -3.82 26.16
CA PRO A 615 -9.60 -2.62 26.68
C PRO A 615 -8.41 -2.97 27.58
N VAL A 616 -8.44 -4.16 28.20
CA VAL A 616 -7.39 -4.68 29.08
C VAL A 616 -6.71 -5.85 28.36
N LEU A 617 -5.40 -5.73 28.15
CA LEU A 617 -4.61 -6.79 27.54
C LEU A 617 -4.23 -7.85 28.60
N PRO A 618 -4.01 -9.12 28.20
CA PRO A 618 -3.48 -10.14 29.09
C PRO A 618 -2.18 -9.71 29.78
N LYS A 619 -1.96 -10.09 31.04
CA LYS A 619 -0.69 -9.75 31.72
C LYS A 619 0.48 -10.47 31.05
N PRO A 620 1.64 -9.80 30.81
CA PRO A 620 2.81 -10.44 30.22
C PRO A 620 3.25 -11.70 30.98
N GLY A 621 3.43 -12.79 30.24
CA GLY A 621 3.85 -14.08 30.79
C GLY A 621 2.77 -14.84 31.58
N SER A 622 1.52 -14.36 31.58
CA SER A 622 0.41 -15.04 32.23
C SER A 622 -0.12 -16.24 31.41
N PRO A 623 -0.77 -17.22 32.06
CA PRO A 623 -1.42 -18.32 31.36
C PRO A 623 -2.42 -17.84 30.29
N SER A 624 -3.16 -16.75 30.56
CA SER A 624 -4.11 -16.16 29.62
C SER A 624 -3.42 -15.61 28.36
N GLN A 625 -2.26 -14.97 28.50
CA GLN A 625 -1.49 -14.49 27.34
C GLN A 625 -1.00 -15.66 26.49
N PHE A 626 -0.48 -16.72 27.12
CA PHE A 626 -0.01 -17.89 26.37
C PHE A 626 -1.15 -18.65 25.69
N ALA A 627 -2.30 -18.79 26.36
CA ALA A 627 -3.49 -19.39 25.75
C ALA A 627 -3.96 -18.58 24.53
N PHE A 628 -3.94 -17.25 24.65
CA PHE A 628 -4.29 -16.35 23.56
C PHE A 628 -3.34 -16.45 22.35
N ILE A 629 -2.02 -16.43 22.58
CA ILE A 629 -1.03 -16.63 21.52
C ILE A 629 -1.18 -18.01 20.86
N LYS A 630 -1.46 -19.04 21.66
CA LYS A 630 -1.69 -20.40 21.13
C LYS A 630 -2.90 -20.43 20.20
N GLU A 631 -4.02 -19.84 20.59
CA GLU A 631 -5.22 -19.74 19.74
C GLU A 631 -4.89 -19.03 18.42
N TRP A 632 -4.14 -17.93 18.45
CA TRP A 632 -3.70 -17.26 17.23
C TRP A 632 -2.87 -18.15 16.32
N LEU A 633 -1.90 -18.89 16.87
CA LEU A 633 -1.09 -19.83 16.09
C LEU A 633 -1.95 -20.94 15.49
N GLU A 634 -2.95 -21.44 16.23
CA GLU A 634 -3.88 -22.46 15.75
C GLU A 634 -4.80 -21.94 14.64
N VAL A 635 -5.38 -20.75 14.81
CA VAL A 635 -6.20 -20.09 13.79
C VAL A 635 -5.35 -19.86 12.54
N CYS A 636 -4.17 -19.25 12.69
CA CYS A 636 -3.20 -19.04 11.63
C CYS A 636 -2.87 -20.33 10.88
N GLN A 637 -2.57 -21.42 11.59
CA GLN A 637 -2.29 -22.74 10.99
C GLN A 637 -3.48 -23.35 10.24
N LYS A 638 -4.73 -23.08 10.68
CA LYS A 638 -5.97 -23.60 10.07
C LYS A 638 -6.45 -22.77 8.89
N THR A 639 -6.26 -21.45 8.93
CA THR A 639 -6.82 -20.51 7.95
C THR A 639 -5.83 -20.07 6.89
N HIS A 640 -4.53 -20.18 7.14
CA HIS A 640 -3.47 -19.73 6.24
C HIS A 640 -2.63 -20.91 5.73
N ASN A 641 -2.09 -20.79 4.52
CA ASN A 641 -1.23 -21.83 3.93
C ASN A 641 0.26 -21.53 4.15
N HIS A 642 0.82 -22.10 5.22
CA HIS A 642 2.23 -21.90 5.58
C HIS A 642 3.17 -23.05 5.15
N GLY A 643 2.68 -23.98 4.32
CA GLY A 643 3.38 -25.20 3.95
C GLY A 643 3.64 -26.17 5.12
N PRO A 644 4.03 -27.42 4.85
CA PRO A 644 4.41 -28.36 5.91
C PRO A 644 5.72 -27.92 6.60
N LEU A 645 5.87 -28.22 7.89
CA LEU A 645 7.17 -28.07 8.57
C LEU A 645 8.22 -28.89 7.81
N GLY A 646 9.40 -28.31 7.58
CA GLY A 646 10.48 -29.05 6.93
C GLY A 646 11.01 -30.17 7.83
N ASP A 647 11.53 -31.23 7.22
CA ASP A 647 12.10 -32.37 7.96
C ASP A 647 13.51 -32.09 8.51
N GLU A 648 14.13 -30.98 8.14
CA GLU A 648 15.48 -30.62 8.57
C GLU A 648 15.51 -30.04 9.99
N ARG A 649 16.28 -30.71 10.86
CA ARG A 649 16.49 -30.32 12.26
C ARG A 649 17.73 -29.42 12.43
N PRO A 650 17.74 -28.54 13.45
CA PRO A 650 18.96 -27.81 13.82
C PRO A 650 20.03 -28.79 14.30
N THR A 651 21.31 -28.45 14.12
CA THR A 651 22.42 -29.30 14.59
C THR A 651 22.33 -29.55 16.11
N ARG A 652 21.95 -28.53 16.87
CA ARG A 652 21.75 -28.57 18.32
C ARG A 652 20.52 -27.76 18.72
N VAL A 653 19.87 -28.15 19.81
CA VAL A 653 18.69 -27.47 20.36
C VAL A 653 18.65 -27.60 21.89
N LEU A 654 18.00 -26.67 22.58
CA LEU A 654 17.69 -26.85 24.00
C LEU A 654 16.45 -27.72 24.14
N ASP A 655 16.59 -28.86 24.81
CA ASP A 655 15.48 -29.63 25.33
C ASP A 655 15.06 -29.01 26.67
N LEU A 656 13.83 -28.52 26.75
CA LEU A 656 13.29 -27.89 27.96
C LEU A 656 12.67 -28.91 28.92
N GLY A 657 12.65 -30.20 28.57
CA GLY A 657 12.02 -31.26 29.33
C GLY A 657 10.49 -31.19 29.28
N SER A 658 9.84 -32.22 29.82
CA SER A 658 8.37 -32.25 30.01
C SER A 658 7.99 -31.63 31.35
N SER A 659 6.69 -31.40 31.55
CA SER A 659 6.11 -30.97 32.84
C SER A 659 6.54 -31.87 34.00
N ASP A 660 6.69 -33.17 33.73
CA ASP A 660 7.04 -34.21 34.71
C ASP A 660 8.56 -34.37 34.93
N GLY A 661 9.38 -33.69 34.11
CA GLY A 661 10.84 -33.74 34.17
C GLY A 661 11.48 -32.48 33.57
N PRO A 662 11.49 -31.34 34.29
CA PRO A 662 11.86 -30.02 33.76
C PRO A 662 13.38 -29.81 33.65
N LYS A 663 14.10 -30.84 33.19
CA LYS A 663 15.55 -30.79 32.99
C LYS A 663 15.86 -30.09 31.68
N ILE A 664 16.54 -28.95 31.76
CA ILE A 664 17.00 -28.22 30.57
C ILE A 664 18.38 -28.72 30.18
N GLN A 665 18.59 -29.06 28.91
CA GLN A 665 19.88 -29.55 28.41
C GLN A 665 20.07 -29.23 26.92
N LEU A 666 21.31 -29.03 26.51
CA LEU A 666 21.66 -28.86 25.10
C LEU A 666 21.84 -30.24 24.45
N ILE A 667 21.00 -30.59 23.48
CA ILE A 667 21.05 -31.88 22.78
C ILE A 667 21.36 -31.69 21.30
N THR A 668 21.74 -32.77 20.63
CA THR A 668 21.81 -32.81 19.17
C THR A 668 20.41 -32.88 18.57
N GLY A 669 20.22 -32.32 17.36
CA GLY A 669 18.92 -32.36 16.67
C GLY A 669 18.41 -33.77 16.41
N ASP A 670 19.31 -34.73 16.18
CA ASP A 670 18.95 -36.14 15.96
C ASP A 670 18.30 -36.78 17.20
N ALA A 671 18.54 -36.24 18.39
CA ALA A 671 17.95 -36.70 19.64
C ALA A 671 16.55 -36.10 19.91
N MET A 672 16.02 -35.26 19.02
CA MET A 672 14.67 -34.71 19.16
C MET A 672 13.60 -35.77 18.86
N ASP A 673 12.61 -35.88 19.75
CA ASP A 673 11.45 -36.78 19.56
C ASP A 673 10.42 -36.23 18.55
N SER A 674 10.49 -34.93 18.23
CA SER A 674 9.60 -34.22 17.29
C SER A 674 10.41 -33.20 16.51
N ASN A 675 10.00 -32.86 15.29
CA ASN A 675 10.61 -31.79 14.49
C ASN A 675 10.16 -30.38 14.94
N GLU A 676 9.24 -30.29 15.90
CA GLU A 676 8.65 -29.04 16.36
C GLU A 676 9.58 -28.29 17.34
N TYR A 677 9.98 -27.07 17.00
CA TYR A 677 10.76 -26.20 17.89
C TYR A 677 10.45 -24.72 17.64
N ILE A 678 10.77 -23.90 18.64
CA ILE A 678 10.72 -22.44 18.53
C ILE A 678 12.14 -21.90 18.41
N ALA A 679 12.34 -20.84 17.62
CA ALA A 679 13.60 -20.10 17.57
C ALA A 679 13.47 -18.74 18.27
N LEU A 680 14.56 -18.25 18.88
CA LEU A 680 14.60 -16.95 19.54
C LEU A 680 15.43 -15.95 18.72
N SER A 681 14.81 -14.85 18.29
CA SER A 681 15.48 -13.65 17.79
C SER A 681 15.65 -12.64 18.93
N HIS A 682 16.90 -12.27 19.25
CA HIS A 682 17.19 -11.39 20.39
C HIS A 682 18.44 -10.52 20.22
N CYS A 683 18.54 -9.46 21.01
CA CYS A 683 19.74 -8.63 21.13
C CYS A 683 20.73 -9.24 22.13
N TRP A 684 21.99 -9.43 21.73
CA TRP A 684 23.01 -9.97 22.66
C TRP A 684 23.44 -8.95 23.73
N GLY A 685 23.36 -7.65 23.45
CA GLY A 685 23.77 -6.58 24.36
C GLY A 685 25.30 -6.38 24.46
N LYS A 686 25.73 -5.53 25.40
CA LYS A 686 27.14 -5.29 25.74
C LYS A 686 27.44 -5.90 27.12
N GLY A 687 28.39 -6.84 27.22
CA GLY A 687 28.77 -7.44 28.50
C GLY A 687 29.18 -8.91 28.42
N VAL A 688 29.27 -9.58 29.58
CA VAL A 688 29.53 -11.04 29.68
C VAL A 688 28.33 -11.80 29.11
N MET A 689 28.57 -12.58 28.07
CA MET A 689 27.52 -13.31 27.35
C MET A 689 27.45 -14.76 27.82
N PHE A 690 26.24 -15.22 28.14
CA PHE A 690 26.01 -16.65 28.36
C PHE A 690 25.95 -17.34 26.99
N ARG A 691 27.00 -18.08 26.65
CA ARG A 691 27.18 -18.68 25.33
C ARG A 691 27.86 -20.04 25.40
N THR A 692 27.67 -20.85 24.37
CA THR A 692 28.35 -22.13 24.23
C THR A 692 29.76 -21.93 23.68
N LEU A 693 30.72 -22.53 24.36
CA LEU A 693 32.14 -22.57 24.02
C LEU A 693 32.62 -24.02 24.00
N THR A 694 33.73 -24.30 23.32
CA THR A 694 34.31 -25.66 23.27
C THR A 694 34.52 -26.23 24.68
N GLU A 695 34.88 -25.39 25.67
CA GLU A 695 35.10 -25.81 27.05
C GLU A 695 33.83 -26.17 27.85
N ASN A 696 32.66 -25.64 27.48
CA ASN A 696 31.44 -25.74 28.29
C ASN A 696 30.31 -26.55 27.63
N VAL A 697 30.43 -26.89 26.35
CA VAL A 697 29.40 -27.61 25.57
C VAL A 697 28.98 -28.93 26.24
N ASP A 698 29.93 -29.72 26.75
CA ASP A 698 29.67 -30.98 27.43
C ASP A 698 28.90 -30.79 28.75
N SER A 699 29.17 -29.67 29.45
CA SER A 699 28.47 -29.35 30.69
C SER A 699 27.02 -28.91 30.43
N LEU A 700 26.80 -28.11 29.38
CA LEU A 700 25.48 -27.68 28.94
C LEU A 700 24.65 -28.86 28.40
N GLY A 701 25.29 -29.87 27.81
CA GLY A 701 24.64 -31.11 27.41
C GLY A 701 24.18 -31.99 28.57
N LYS A 702 24.76 -31.82 29.76
CA LYS A 702 24.31 -32.53 30.98
C LYS A 702 23.16 -31.82 31.65
N ALA A 703 23.26 -30.52 31.87
CA ALA A 703 22.21 -29.69 32.46
C ALA A 703 22.49 -28.19 32.27
N VAL A 704 21.43 -27.42 32.09
CA VAL A 704 21.45 -25.95 32.05
C VAL A 704 20.65 -25.42 33.24
N ASP A 705 21.31 -24.67 34.14
CA ASP A 705 20.62 -24.04 35.29
C ASP A 705 19.82 -22.83 34.83
N PHE A 706 18.50 -22.95 34.88
CA PHE A 706 17.55 -21.89 34.52
C PHE A 706 17.86 -20.55 35.18
N ARG A 707 18.28 -20.54 36.45
CA ARG A 707 18.49 -19.29 37.21
C ARG A 707 19.76 -18.55 36.80
N ARG A 708 20.70 -19.23 36.14
CA ARG A 708 21.94 -18.64 35.65
C ARG A 708 21.80 -18.05 34.24
N LEU A 709 20.67 -18.32 33.57
CA LEU A 709 20.42 -17.80 32.24
C LEU A 709 20.07 -16.31 32.29
N PRO A 710 20.47 -15.53 31.27
CA PRO A 710 19.99 -14.17 31.07
C PRO A 710 18.46 -14.11 31.03
N ARG A 711 17.89 -12.98 31.44
CA ARG A 711 16.44 -12.84 31.61
C ARG A 711 15.65 -13.06 30.32
N THR A 712 16.18 -12.62 29.17
CA THR A 712 15.60 -12.90 27.85
C THR A 712 15.53 -14.39 27.53
N PHE A 713 16.50 -15.18 27.98
CA PHE A 713 16.49 -16.64 27.77
C PHE A 713 15.51 -17.32 28.73
N GLN A 714 15.42 -16.84 29.98
CA GLN A 714 14.41 -17.32 30.92
C GLN A 714 13.00 -17.06 30.41
N ASP A 715 12.75 -15.87 29.87
CA ASP A 715 11.47 -15.48 29.29
C ASP A 715 11.15 -16.30 28.03
N ALA A 716 12.12 -16.52 27.15
CA ALA A 716 11.97 -17.41 26.00
C ALA A 716 11.58 -18.84 26.43
N ILE A 717 12.25 -19.40 27.44
CA ILE A 717 11.93 -20.74 27.97
C ILE A 717 10.51 -20.79 28.56
N LYS A 718 10.10 -19.75 29.31
CA LYS A 718 8.74 -19.66 29.85
C LYS A 718 7.71 -19.60 28.74
N THR A 719 7.92 -18.76 27.73
CA THR A 719 7.02 -18.64 26.58
C THR A 719 6.95 -19.95 25.80
N THR A 720 8.08 -20.59 25.50
CA THR A 720 8.10 -21.87 24.77
C THR A 720 7.34 -22.97 25.51
N ARG A 721 7.54 -23.09 26.84
CA ARG A 721 6.76 -24.01 27.67
C ARG A 721 5.27 -23.62 27.73
N GLY A 722 4.96 -22.33 27.83
CA GLY A 722 3.59 -21.81 27.84
C GLY A 722 2.82 -22.08 26.54
N LEU A 723 3.53 -22.14 25.42
CA LEU A 723 3.00 -22.53 24.11
C LEU A 723 2.97 -24.05 23.90
N ASN A 724 3.38 -24.83 24.91
CA ASN A 724 3.44 -26.30 24.88
C ASN A 724 4.40 -26.88 23.84
N VAL A 725 5.50 -26.18 23.55
CA VAL A 725 6.59 -26.67 22.69
C VAL A 725 7.78 -27.07 23.58
N ARG A 726 8.43 -28.20 23.26
CA ARG A 726 9.52 -28.76 24.09
C ARG A 726 10.90 -28.20 23.75
N TYR A 727 11.13 -27.85 22.49
CA TYR A 727 12.46 -27.54 21.98
C TYR A 727 12.60 -26.04 21.65
N LEU A 728 13.72 -25.45 22.06
CA LEU A 728 14.04 -24.04 21.83
C LEU A 728 15.44 -23.88 21.22
N TRP A 729 15.54 -23.12 20.13
CA TRP A 729 16.80 -22.77 19.50
C TRP A 729 17.21 -21.34 19.83
N ILE A 730 18.43 -21.16 20.30
CA ILE A 730 19.03 -19.85 20.62
C ILE A 730 20.45 -19.84 20.04
N ASP A 731 20.75 -18.92 19.11
CA ASP A 731 22.02 -18.83 18.38
C ASP A 731 23.26 -18.91 19.28
N SER A 732 23.29 -18.13 20.37
CA SER A 732 24.39 -18.07 21.33
C SER A 732 24.62 -19.38 22.10
N LEU A 733 23.63 -20.28 22.14
CA LEU A 733 23.69 -21.56 22.84
C LEU A 733 23.78 -22.77 21.90
N CYS A 734 23.18 -22.69 20.73
CA CYS A 734 23.16 -23.79 19.77
C CYS A 734 24.34 -23.76 18.80
N ILE A 735 25.15 -22.70 18.81
CA ILE A 735 26.38 -22.54 18.01
C ILE A 735 27.57 -22.40 18.96
N ILE A 736 28.67 -23.12 18.66
CA ILE A 736 29.92 -23.05 19.43
C ILE A 736 30.67 -21.79 18.99
N GLN A 737 30.75 -20.79 19.87
CA GLN A 737 31.12 -19.41 19.49
C GLN A 737 32.62 -19.19 19.24
N ASP A 738 33.47 -20.07 19.75
CA ASP A 738 34.93 -20.04 19.63
C ASP A 738 35.47 -21.08 18.63
N ASP A 739 34.60 -21.86 17.98
CA ASP A 739 34.95 -22.77 16.88
C ASP A 739 34.55 -22.13 15.55
N GLU A 740 35.55 -21.70 14.76
CA GLU A 740 35.32 -21.00 13.50
C GLU A 740 34.65 -21.88 12.44
N GLU A 741 34.93 -23.19 12.42
CA GLU A 741 34.35 -24.13 11.47
C GLU A 741 32.91 -24.48 11.84
N ASP A 742 32.60 -24.62 13.14
CA ASP A 742 31.23 -24.73 13.63
C ASP A 742 30.44 -23.45 13.32
N TRP A 743 30.99 -22.27 13.62
CA TRP A 743 30.34 -21.00 13.32
C TRP A 743 30.04 -20.84 11.83
N LYS A 744 31.00 -21.12 10.94
CA LYS A 744 30.82 -21.03 9.48
C LYS A 744 29.70 -21.97 9.00
N ARG A 745 29.67 -23.21 9.51
CA ARG A 745 28.64 -24.20 9.20
C ARG A 745 27.26 -23.76 9.69
N GLU A 746 27.14 -23.33 10.95
CA GLU A 746 25.85 -22.97 11.53
C GLU A 746 25.31 -21.64 10.98
N ALA A 747 26.16 -20.65 10.72
CA ALA A 747 25.78 -19.40 10.06
C ALA A 747 25.18 -19.65 8.66
N ALA A 748 25.76 -20.59 7.90
CA ALA A 748 25.23 -21.00 6.60
C ALA A 748 23.87 -21.73 6.71
N ARG A 749 23.59 -22.37 7.85
CA ARG A 749 22.34 -23.10 8.16
C ARG A 749 21.27 -22.24 8.83
N MET A 750 21.58 -21.02 9.27
CA MET A 750 20.59 -20.14 9.91
C MET A 750 19.31 -19.98 9.09
N GLN A 751 19.43 -19.94 7.75
CA GLN A 751 18.27 -19.87 6.88
C GLN A 751 17.27 -21.01 7.16
N GLN A 752 17.77 -22.24 7.28
CA GLN A 752 16.97 -23.45 7.48
C GLN A 752 16.37 -23.47 8.89
N VAL A 753 17.15 -23.06 9.89
CA VAL A 753 16.70 -23.03 11.29
C VAL A 753 15.50 -22.10 11.46
N PHE A 754 15.59 -20.84 11.02
CA PHE A 754 14.47 -19.91 11.18
C PHE A 754 13.26 -20.28 10.33
N SER A 755 13.47 -20.89 9.15
CA SER A 755 12.37 -21.30 8.28
C SER A 755 11.65 -22.59 8.67
N ASN A 756 12.29 -23.45 9.45
CA ASN A 756 11.70 -24.71 9.93
C ASN A 756 11.22 -24.60 11.39
N ALA A 757 11.47 -23.50 12.08
CA ALA A 757 10.86 -23.23 13.37
C ALA A 757 9.33 -23.09 13.22
N SER A 758 8.58 -23.62 14.18
CA SER A 758 7.12 -23.51 14.24
C SER A 758 6.65 -22.06 14.36
N CYS A 759 7.43 -21.27 15.12
CA CYS A 759 7.38 -19.81 15.15
C CYS A 759 8.70 -19.27 15.70
N VAL A 760 8.93 -17.97 15.47
CA VAL A 760 10.06 -17.23 16.01
C VAL A 760 9.55 -16.33 17.13
N ILE A 761 10.14 -16.42 18.32
CA ILE A 761 9.95 -15.42 19.38
C ILE A 761 10.90 -14.26 19.08
N ALA A 762 10.36 -13.08 18.83
CA ALA A 762 11.13 -11.85 18.67
C ALA A 762 11.05 -11.05 19.97
N ALA A 763 12.17 -10.96 20.69
CA ALA A 763 12.33 -10.14 21.89
C ALA A 763 12.50 -8.66 21.51
N SER A 764 11.50 -8.08 20.82
CA SER A 764 11.58 -6.77 20.17
C SER A 764 11.90 -5.62 21.14
N SER A 765 11.32 -5.64 22.34
CA SER A 765 11.56 -4.61 23.37
C SER A 765 12.93 -4.70 24.05
N ALA A 766 13.59 -5.86 24.04
CA ALA A 766 14.82 -6.09 24.78
C ALA A 766 16.05 -5.61 23.99
N SER A 767 16.82 -4.68 24.56
CA SER A 767 18.07 -4.19 23.96
C SER A 767 19.28 -5.09 24.26
N SER A 768 19.12 -6.05 25.17
CA SER A 768 20.13 -7.03 25.57
C SER A 768 19.51 -8.32 26.11
N SER A 769 20.28 -9.41 26.19
CA SER A 769 19.81 -10.67 26.77
C SER A 769 19.49 -10.57 28.28
N ALA A 770 19.95 -9.51 28.94
CA ALA A 770 19.80 -9.31 30.38
C ALA A 770 18.45 -8.69 30.78
N GLU A 771 17.75 -8.01 29.87
CA GLU A 771 16.54 -7.24 30.19
C GLU A 771 15.29 -8.11 30.37
N GLY A 772 15.13 -9.14 29.54
CA GLY A 772 13.86 -9.84 29.41
C GLY A 772 12.88 -9.12 28.50
N PHE A 773 11.79 -9.78 28.15
CA PHE A 773 10.71 -9.21 27.33
C PHE A 773 9.31 -9.52 27.90
N LEU A 774 9.20 -10.34 28.95
CA LEU A 774 7.97 -10.53 29.71
C LEU A 774 7.98 -9.59 30.91
N ASP A 775 7.93 -8.28 30.67
CA ASP A 775 7.92 -7.29 31.74
C ASP A 775 6.58 -7.31 32.50
N PRO A 776 6.55 -7.74 33.78
CA PRO A 776 5.32 -7.71 34.56
C PRO A 776 4.87 -6.29 34.94
N GLN A 777 5.70 -5.25 34.70
CA GLN A 777 5.39 -3.84 34.98
C GLN A 777 4.79 -3.09 33.78
N ARG A 778 4.40 -3.78 32.69
CA ARG A 778 3.65 -3.14 31.60
C ARG A 778 2.45 -2.40 32.18
N GLU A 779 2.44 -1.07 32.06
CA GLU A 779 1.39 -0.23 32.64
C GLU A 779 0.02 -0.61 32.10
N ASP A 780 -0.96 -0.76 33.00
CA ASP A 780 -2.34 -0.97 32.61
C ASP A 780 -2.85 0.25 31.83
N ARG A 781 -3.36 -0.01 30.63
CA ARG A 781 -3.87 1.05 29.76
C ARG A 781 -5.16 1.62 30.36
N PRO A 782 -5.23 2.93 30.65
CA PRO A 782 -6.48 3.55 31.04
C PRO A 782 -7.49 3.43 29.90
N PHE A 783 -8.73 3.12 30.24
CA PHE A 783 -9.85 3.12 29.30
C PHE A 783 -11.07 3.82 29.90
N ALA A 784 -11.96 4.27 29.04
CA ALA A 784 -13.27 4.79 29.37
C ALA A 784 -14.36 3.91 28.76
N THR A 785 -15.36 3.55 29.55
CA THR A 785 -16.52 2.76 29.11
C THR A 785 -17.65 3.67 28.66
N LEU A 786 -18.22 3.37 27.50
CA LEU A 786 -19.34 4.08 26.91
C LEU A 786 -20.49 3.09 26.73
N GLN A 787 -21.61 3.34 27.40
CA GLN A 787 -22.79 2.49 27.29
C GLN A 787 -23.89 3.20 26.50
N SER A 788 -24.49 2.49 25.56
CA SER A 788 -25.58 3.00 24.73
C SER A 788 -26.97 2.81 25.34
N PRO A 789 -28.00 3.60 24.95
CA PRO A 789 -29.39 3.38 25.32
C PRO A 789 -29.92 2.01 24.90
N SER A 790 -29.31 1.36 23.90
CA SER A 790 -29.65 -0.01 23.51
C SER A 790 -28.92 -1.08 24.33
N GLY A 791 -28.04 -0.67 25.26
CA GLY A 791 -27.27 -1.58 26.12
C GLY A 791 -25.88 -1.93 25.59
N SER A 792 -25.55 -1.62 24.33
CA SER A 792 -24.22 -1.86 23.73
C SER A 792 -23.12 -1.07 24.45
N ILE A 793 -21.93 -1.65 24.56
CA ILE A 793 -20.78 -1.16 25.34
C ILE A 793 -19.62 -0.96 24.37
N SER A 794 -18.97 0.19 24.48
CA SER A 794 -17.74 0.49 23.77
C SER A 794 -16.68 1.02 24.73
N TYR A 795 -15.43 0.77 24.42
CA TYR A 795 -14.28 1.19 25.20
C TYR A 795 -13.44 2.18 24.41
N VAL A 796 -13.01 3.27 25.04
CA VAL A 796 -12.05 4.23 24.47
C VAL A 796 -10.76 4.16 25.26
N CYS A 797 -9.61 4.04 24.60
CA CYS A 797 -8.32 3.95 25.28
C CYS A 797 -7.15 4.38 24.37
N LYS A 798 -5.94 4.59 24.91
CA LYS A 798 -4.74 5.09 24.19
C LYS A 798 -4.32 4.30 22.94
N PHE A 799 -4.27 4.86 21.74
CA PHE A 799 -3.90 4.09 20.53
C PHE A 799 -2.53 3.39 20.68
N ILE A 800 -2.50 2.05 20.50
CA ILE A 800 -1.29 1.21 20.60
C ILE A 800 -1.07 0.32 19.38
N ASP A 801 -2.00 0.29 18.41
CA ASP A 801 -1.97 -0.64 17.29
C ASP A 801 -1.05 -0.12 16.17
N ASN A 802 0.24 0.04 16.50
CA ASN A 802 1.24 0.72 15.68
C ASN A 802 2.46 -0.18 15.37
N PHE A 803 2.23 -1.18 14.52
CA PHE A 803 3.22 -2.24 14.27
C PHE A 803 4.59 -1.73 13.79
N GLY A 804 4.63 -0.70 12.93
CA GLY A 804 5.89 -0.15 12.39
C GLY A 804 6.84 0.33 13.49
N PRO A 805 6.50 1.38 14.26
CA PRO A 805 7.32 1.85 15.38
C PRO A 805 7.57 0.79 16.45
N ASP A 806 6.56 -0.03 16.79
CA ASP A 806 6.70 -1.02 17.87
C ASP A 806 7.61 -2.21 17.48
N THR A 807 7.86 -2.41 16.19
CA THR A 807 8.75 -3.48 15.69
C THR A 807 9.95 -2.95 14.92
N GLU A 808 9.77 -2.23 13.80
CA GLU A 808 10.85 -1.79 12.90
C GLU A 808 11.82 -0.82 13.57
N GLU A 809 11.32 0.06 14.43
CA GLU A 809 12.14 0.98 15.21
C GLU A 809 12.62 0.39 16.54
N ALA A 810 12.17 -0.82 16.88
CA ALA A 810 12.56 -1.50 18.11
C ALA A 810 14.04 -1.87 18.11
N PRO A 811 14.69 -1.98 19.29
CA PRO A 811 16.11 -2.32 19.41
C PRO A 811 16.54 -3.54 18.59
N LEU A 812 15.68 -4.58 18.52
CA LEU A 812 15.95 -5.82 17.81
C LEU A 812 16.12 -5.62 16.30
N ASN A 813 15.16 -4.97 15.65
CA ASN A 813 15.14 -4.82 14.18
C ASN A 813 16.17 -3.82 13.65
N LYS A 814 16.91 -3.13 14.52
CA LYS A 814 18.09 -2.32 14.13
C LYS A 814 19.34 -3.14 13.86
N ARG A 815 19.31 -4.46 14.10
CA ARG A 815 20.43 -5.39 13.85
C ARG A 815 20.32 -6.06 12.49
N GLY A 816 21.44 -6.21 11.80
CA GLY A 816 21.45 -6.77 10.45
C GLY A 816 21.00 -8.22 10.34
N TRP A 817 21.45 -9.07 11.27
CA TRP A 817 21.07 -10.50 11.31
C TRP A 817 19.56 -10.71 11.47
N VAL A 818 18.90 -9.83 12.22
CA VAL A 818 17.47 -9.94 12.54
C VAL A 818 16.59 -9.81 11.29
N LEU A 819 17.01 -9.05 10.28
CA LEU A 819 16.22 -8.94 9.06
C LEU A 819 16.02 -10.30 8.39
N GLN A 820 17.07 -11.11 8.33
CA GLN A 820 16.98 -12.47 7.78
C GLN A 820 16.17 -13.38 8.70
N GLU A 821 16.35 -13.29 10.01
CA GLU A 821 15.60 -14.08 11.00
C GLU A 821 14.09 -13.87 10.87
N ARG A 822 13.67 -12.60 10.75
CA ARG A 822 12.27 -12.20 10.54
C ARG A 822 11.76 -12.60 9.15
N ALA A 823 12.52 -12.28 8.10
CA ALA A 823 12.16 -12.55 6.69
C ALA A 823 11.92 -14.03 6.38
N LEU A 824 12.62 -14.93 7.10
CA LEU A 824 12.55 -16.36 6.87
C LEU A 824 11.58 -17.08 7.82
N ALA A 825 11.08 -16.39 8.84
CA ALA A 825 10.13 -16.95 9.78
C ALA A 825 8.76 -17.13 9.10
N ARG A 826 8.13 -18.28 9.30
CA ARG A 826 6.74 -18.49 8.86
C ARG A 826 5.76 -17.67 9.69
N ARG A 827 6.09 -17.51 10.97
CA ARG A 827 5.34 -16.80 12.01
C ARG A 827 6.33 -16.18 12.98
N SER A 828 6.15 -14.90 13.27
CA SER A 828 6.93 -14.17 14.27
C SER A 828 6.01 -13.65 15.37
N ILE A 829 6.33 -13.94 16.62
CA ILE A 829 5.65 -13.38 17.80
C ILE A 829 6.54 -12.27 18.34
N HIS A 830 6.13 -11.03 18.11
CA HIS A 830 6.85 -9.84 18.58
C HIS A 830 6.39 -9.46 19.98
N PHE A 831 7.29 -9.59 20.95
CA PHE A 831 7.11 -9.05 22.28
C PHE A 831 7.68 -7.63 22.31
N THR A 832 6.80 -6.62 22.15
CA THR A 832 7.18 -5.20 22.16
C THR A 832 6.95 -4.60 23.55
N SER A 833 7.26 -3.32 23.72
CA SER A 833 7.01 -2.60 24.97
C SER A 833 5.52 -2.27 25.18
N THR A 834 4.71 -2.32 24.13
CA THR A 834 3.30 -1.89 24.13
C THR A 834 2.36 -3.09 24.15
N GLN A 835 2.56 -4.06 23.26
CA GLN A 835 1.71 -5.24 23.09
C GLN A 835 2.45 -6.42 22.45
N VAL A 836 1.76 -7.55 22.33
CA VAL A 836 2.24 -8.69 21.53
C VAL A 836 1.64 -8.65 20.13
N TYR A 837 2.47 -8.91 19.10
CA TYR A 837 2.00 -9.07 17.73
C TYR A 837 2.31 -10.47 17.22
N LEU A 838 1.39 -11.05 16.44
CA LEU A 838 1.67 -12.19 15.57
C LEU A 838 1.76 -11.69 14.13
N GLU A 839 2.94 -11.82 13.52
CA GLU A 839 3.20 -11.53 12.12
C GLU A 839 3.31 -12.85 11.33
N CYS A 840 2.65 -12.92 10.18
CA CYS A 840 2.78 -14.00 9.19
C CYS A 840 2.51 -13.45 7.76
N GLY A 841 2.63 -14.30 6.74
CA GLY A 841 2.46 -13.88 5.33
C GLY A 841 1.10 -13.26 4.98
N ASP A 842 0.06 -13.56 5.76
CA ASP A 842 -1.31 -13.04 5.58
C ASP A 842 -1.61 -11.78 6.44
N GLY A 843 -0.59 -11.20 7.10
CA GLY A 843 -0.67 -9.94 7.82
C GLY A 843 -0.30 -10.03 9.30
N VAL A 844 -0.71 -9.00 10.06
CA VAL A 844 -0.34 -8.82 11.48
C VAL A 844 -1.61 -8.83 12.35
N GLN A 845 -1.57 -9.61 13.43
CA GLN A 845 -2.58 -9.63 14.50
C GLN A 845 -2.02 -8.93 15.74
N CYS A 846 -2.80 -8.02 16.32
CA CYS A 846 -2.46 -7.25 17.53
C CYS A 846 -3.13 -7.84 18.76
N GLU A 847 -2.51 -7.77 19.95
CA GLU A 847 -3.03 -8.33 21.21
C GLU A 847 -4.41 -7.73 21.57
N SER A 848 -4.70 -6.55 21.03
CA SER A 848 -5.99 -5.85 21.06
C SER A 848 -7.10 -6.48 20.21
N LEU A 849 -6.83 -7.57 19.48
CA LEU A 849 -7.66 -8.18 18.43
C LEU A 849 -7.79 -7.38 17.12
N MET A 850 -7.02 -6.31 16.96
CA MET A 850 -6.94 -5.60 15.68
C MET A 850 -6.14 -6.39 14.65
N LYS A 851 -6.66 -6.52 13.43
CA LYS A 851 -5.91 -7.03 12.28
C LYS A 851 -5.38 -5.86 11.46
N LEU A 852 -4.07 -5.79 11.28
CA LEU A 852 -3.42 -4.77 10.46
C LEU A 852 -3.07 -5.34 9.08
N ALA A 853 -3.38 -4.59 8.03
CA ALA A 853 -2.81 -4.81 6.71
C ALA A 853 -1.42 -4.18 6.68
N ASN A 854 -0.37 -5.00 6.60
CA ASN A 854 1.00 -4.53 6.45
C ASN A 854 1.58 -5.02 5.13
N ASN A 855 1.66 -4.14 4.13
CA ASN A 855 2.23 -4.43 2.81
C ASN A 855 3.73 -4.79 2.89
N GLN A 856 4.45 -4.38 3.94
CA GLN A 856 5.85 -4.78 4.19
C GLN A 856 5.95 -6.13 4.91
N ALA A 857 4.96 -6.53 5.72
CA ALA A 857 4.91 -7.86 6.33
C ALA A 857 4.66 -8.95 5.29
N VAL A 858 3.89 -8.67 4.23
CA VAL A 858 3.75 -9.56 3.07
C VAL A 858 5.12 -9.87 2.46
N PHE A 859 6.05 -8.91 2.48
CA PHE A 859 7.40 -9.10 1.96
C PHE A 859 8.37 -9.77 2.95
N LEU A 860 8.28 -9.47 4.25
CA LEU A 860 9.19 -9.95 5.30
C LEU A 860 8.64 -11.13 6.12
N SER A 861 7.50 -11.71 5.78
CA SER A 861 6.93 -12.85 6.52
C SER A 861 6.18 -13.83 5.62
N ASP A 862 6.47 -13.80 4.32
CA ASP A 862 5.96 -14.78 3.37
C ASP A 862 6.46 -16.19 3.74
N SER A 863 5.54 -17.06 4.15
CA SER A 863 5.85 -18.45 4.47
C SER A 863 6.36 -19.26 3.28
N ASP A 864 6.08 -18.78 2.06
CA ASP A 864 6.60 -19.29 0.79
C ASP A 864 7.56 -18.29 0.12
N PHE A 865 8.21 -17.43 0.92
CA PHE A 865 9.13 -16.39 0.43
C PHE A 865 10.18 -17.02 -0.50
N PRO A 866 10.38 -16.47 -1.72
CA PRO A 866 9.85 -15.21 -2.26
C PRO A 866 8.75 -15.38 -3.32
N ASN A 867 7.93 -16.43 -3.29
CA ASN A 867 6.97 -16.69 -4.36
C ASN A 867 5.89 -15.60 -4.47
N SER A 868 5.49 -14.96 -3.37
CA SER A 868 4.61 -13.77 -3.42
C SER A 868 5.22 -12.60 -4.22
N ILE A 869 6.55 -12.52 -4.32
CA ILE A 869 7.24 -11.50 -5.11
C ILE A 869 7.03 -11.72 -6.61
N LEU A 870 6.74 -12.94 -7.04
CA LEU A 870 6.52 -13.26 -8.45
C LEU A 870 5.24 -12.63 -9.00
N ASP A 871 4.28 -12.28 -8.14
CA ASP A 871 3.06 -11.58 -8.54
C ASP A 871 3.32 -10.13 -8.98
N TYR A 872 4.45 -9.54 -8.56
CA TYR A 872 4.89 -8.24 -9.04
C TYR A 872 5.45 -8.35 -10.47
N TYR A 873 5.10 -7.38 -11.32
CA TYR A 873 5.70 -7.21 -12.65
C TYR A 873 7.22 -7.00 -12.54
N LYS A 874 7.97 -7.25 -13.62
CA LYS A 874 9.45 -7.22 -13.62
C LYS A 874 10.03 -5.93 -12.99
N GLY A 875 9.42 -4.77 -13.23
CA GLY A 875 9.80 -3.49 -12.61
C GLY A 875 9.50 -3.40 -11.11
N GLY A 876 8.39 -3.99 -10.65
CA GLY A 876 8.07 -4.09 -9.22
C GLY A 876 9.07 -4.95 -8.44
N ARG A 877 9.58 -6.04 -9.05
CA ARG A 877 10.57 -6.94 -8.41
C ARG A 877 11.91 -6.25 -8.10
N ILE A 878 12.40 -5.40 -8.99
CA ILE A 878 13.64 -4.66 -8.76
C ILE A 878 13.44 -3.54 -7.72
N VAL A 879 12.33 -2.81 -7.76
CA VAL A 879 12.02 -1.76 -6.76
C VAL A 879 11.96 -2.38 -5.36
N LEU A 880 11.32 -3.55 -5.24
CA LEU A 880 11.25 -4.28 -3.98
C LEU A 880 12.65 -4.71 -3.48
N SER A 881 13.48 -5.25 -4.36
CA SER A 881 14.87 -5.63 -4.05
C SER A 881 15.70 -4.42 -3.59
N GLN A 882 15.57 -3.29 -4.29
CA GLN A 882 16.25 -2.03 -3.94
C GLN A 882 15.78 -1.50 -2.58
N ASN A 883 14.47 -1.58 -2.27
CA ASN A 883 13.93 -1.19 -0.98
C ASN A 883 14.45 -2.06 0.16
N LEU A 884 14.50 -3.38 -0.03
CA LEU A 884 15.10 -4.31 0.93
C LEU A 884 16.56 -3.93 1.22
N PHE A 885 17.37 -3.75 0.18
CA PHE A 885 18.79 -3.44 0.35
C PHE A 885 19.02 -2.04 0.92
N LYS A 886 18.15 -1.07 0.60
CA LYS A 886 18.14 0.25 1.25
C LYS A 886 17.92 0.11 2.75
N VAL A 887 16.89 -0.63 3.19
CA VAL A 887 16.64 -0.88 4.62
C VAL A 887 17.82 -1.60 5.25
N TYR A 888 18.27 -2.71 4.66
CA TYR A 888 19.35 -3.53 5.20
C TYR A 888 20.68 -2.76 5.35
N SER A 889 20.99 -1.85 4.42
CA SER A 889 22.21 -1.02 4.50
C SER A 889 22.27 -0.15 5.76
N THR A 890 21.11 0.18 6.35
CA THR A 890 21.02 0.99 7.58
C THR A 890 21.24 0.17 8.86
N LEU A 891 21.21 -1.17 8.76
CA LEU A 891 21.25 -2.04 9.93
C LEU A 891 22.65 -2.20 10.51
N LYS A 892 22.72 -2.37 11.83
CA LYS A 892 23.97 -2.42 12.59
C LYS A 892 24.47 -3.85 12.77
N PHE A 893 25.79 -4.00 12.73
CA PHE A 893 26.49 -5.26 12.96
C PHE A 893 27.50 -5.11 14.09
N THR A 894 27.69 -6.17 14.88
CA THR A 894 28.79 -6.24 15.85
C THR A 894 30.14 -6.35 15.13
N LYS A 895 30.18 -7.14 14.06
CA LYS A 895 31.30 -7.21 13.10
C LYS A 895 30.76 -6.86 11.72
N SER A 896 31.14 -5.71 11.18
CA SER A 896 30.66 -5.21 9.88
C SER A 896 30.96 -6.15 8.73
N SER A 897 32.02 -6.96 8.86
CA SER A 897 32.41 -8.01 7.91
C SER A 897 31.36 -9.13 7.75
N ASP A 898 30.40 -9.25 8.66
CA ASP A 898 29.36 -10.30 8.62
C ASP A 898 28.16 -9.91 7.74
N ARG A 899 28.12 -8.66 7.29
CA ARG A 899 27.04 -8.13 6.44
C ARG A 899 26.68 -8.99 5.22
N PRO A 900 27.61 -9.46 4.37
CA PRO A 900 27.21 -10.32 3.25
C PRO A 900 26.68 -11.68 3.68
N ILE A 901 27.09 -12.19 4.84
CA ILE A 901 26.64 -13.50 5.34
C ILE A 901 25.21 -13.39 5.88
N ALA A 902 24.93 -12.34 6.63
CA ALA A 902 23.68 -12.17 7.36
C ALA A 902 22.43 -11.93 6.48
N ILE A 903 22.59 -11.61 5.19
CA ILE A 903 21.49 -11.52 4.21
C ILE A 903 21.52 -12.65 3.19
N SER A 904 22.56 -13.48 3.22
CA SER A 904 22.83 -14.43 2.15
C SER A 904 21.72 -15.46 1.94
N GLY A 905 21.03 -15.88 3.01
CA GLY A 905 19.89 -16.78 2.93
C GLY A 905 18.72 -16.13 2.20
N LEU A 906 18.51 -14.83 2.43
CA LEU A 906 17.48 -14.05 1.75
C LEU A 906 17.82 -13.86 0.27
N GLU A 907 19.07 -13.50 -0.05
CA GLU A 907 19.53 -13.38 -1.44
C GLU A 907 19.38 -14.71 -2.20
N LYS A 908 19.73 -15.84 -1.59
CA LYS A 908 19.56 -17.18 -2.19
C LYS A 908 18.11 -17.46 -2.58
N ARG A 909 17.18 -17.15 -1.70
CA ARG A 909 15.75 -17.33 -1.99
C ARG A 909 15.30 -16.42 -3.13
N MET A 910 15.67 -15.14 -3.11
CA MET A 910 15.35 -14.19 -4.19
C MET A 910 15.93 -14.65 -5.53
N MET A 911 17.16 -15.16 -5.56
CA MET A 911 17.77 -15.74 -6.75
C MET A 911 16.96 -16.92 -7.30
N SER A 912 16.55 -17.84 -6.42
CA SER A 912 15.71 -18.99 -6.77
C SER A 912 14.38 -18.56 -7.38
N ALA A 913 13.64 -17.64 -6.75
CA ALA A 913 12.35 -17.18 -7.26
C ALA A 913 12.49 -16.42 -8.57
N PHE A 914 13.44 -15.48 -8.66
CA PHE A 914 13.66 -14.71 -9.88
C PHE A 914 14.28 -15.54 -11.00
N LYS A 915 14.60 -16.83 -10.74
CA LYS A 915 15.33 -17.72 -11.65
C LYS A 915 16.57 -17.02 -12.21
N THR A 916 17.31 -16.38 -11.33
CA THR A 916 18.45 -15.54 -11.68
C THR A 916 19.67 -15.89 -10.85
N ARG A 917 20.84 -15.48 -11.34
CA ARG A 917 22.10 -15.55 -10.59
C ARG A 917 22.37 -14.22 -9.94
N GLY A 918 23.25 -14.18 -8.95
CA GLY A 918 23.57 -12.96 -8.25
C GLY A 918 24.33 -13.20 -6.95
N GLY A 919 24.39 -12.16 -6.15
CA GLY A 919 25.04 -12.14 -4.84
C GLY A 919 25.59 -10.74 -4.57
N TYR A 920 25.98 -10.50 -3.32
CA TYR A 920 26.54 -9.20 -2.92
C TYR A 920 25.57 -8.02 -3.20
N GLY A 921 24.28 -8.25 -3.09
CA GLY A 921 23.22 -7.28 -3.28
C GLY A 921 22.94 -6.93 -4.75
N VAL A 922 23.38 -7.77 -5.69
CA VAL A 922 23.25 -7.57 -7.13
C VAL A 922 22.68 -8.83 -7.80
N PHE A 923 21.66 -8.66 -8.64
CA PHE A 923 21.01 -9.76 -9.36
C PHE A 923 21.18 -9.62 -10.87
N GLN A 924 21.50 -10.72 -11.56
CA GLN A 924 21.75 -10.77 -13.01
C GLN A 924 20.54 -10.28 -13.83
N ALA A 925 19.32 -10.66 -13.43
CA ALA A 925 18.09 -10.26 -14.14
C ALA A 925 17.85 -8.73 -14.14
N PHE A 926 18.53 -8.01 -13.24
CA PHE A 926 18.42 -6.57 -13.00
C PHE A 926 19.80 -5.92 -12.82
N PHE A 927 20.81 -6.47 -13.49
CA PHE A 927 22.22 -6.23 -13.18
C PHE A 927 22.56 -4.74 -13.19
N GLU A 928 22.11 -4.04 -14.23
CA GLU A 928 22.36 -2.62 -14.46
C GLU A 928 21.79 -1.75 -13.35
N ARG A 929 20.49 -1.90 -13.07
CA ARG A 929 19.81 -1.15 -12.02
C ARG A 929 20.35 -1.47 -10.62
N SER A 930 20.86 -2.68 -10.43
CA SER A 930 21.47 -3.10 -9.16
C SER A 930 22.83 -2.43 -8.94
N LEU A 931 23.58 -2.12 -10.01
CA LEU A 931 24.85 -1.39 -9.93
C LEU A 931 24.67 0.11 -9.68
N LEU A 932 23.49 0.68 -9.93
CA LEU A 932 23.20 2.10 -9.75
C LEU A 932 22.89 2.51 -8.29
N TRP A 933 23.39 1.78 -7.30
CA TRP A 933 23.33 2.22 -5.89
C TRP A 933 24.20 3.47 -5.68
N GLN A 934 23.88 4.31 -4.71
CA GLN A 934 24.65 5.51 -4.35
C GLN A 934 24.43 5.89 -2.87
N ARG A 935 25.31 6.71 -2.30
CA ARG A 935 25.06 7.30 -0.97
C ARG A 935 23.96 8.38 -1.04
N PRO A 936 23.14 8.57 0.02
CA PRO A 936 22.25 9.72 0.14
C PRO A 936 23.01 11.04 0.12
N GLU A 937 22.32 12.13 -0.20
CA GLU A 937 22.94 13.46 -0.35
C GLU A 937 23.67 13.93 0.92
N SER A 938 23.04 13.75 2.08
CA SER A 938 23.59 14.03 3.41
C SER A 938 24.31 12.85 4.06
N GLY A 939 24.43 11.70 3.37
CA GLY A 939 25.01 10.46 3.90
C GLY A 939 26.51 10.32 3.61
N SER A 940 27.22 9.56 4.44
CA SER A 940 28.60 9.12 4.22
C SER A 940 28.68 7.60 4.16
N LEU A 941 29.65 7.08 3.41
CA LEU A 941 30.00 5.67 3.41
C LEU A 941 31.41 5.47 3.95
N ALA A 942 31.66 4.34 4.59
CA ALA A 942 32.98 3.93 5.08
C ALA A 942 33.31 2.52 4.59
N ARG A 943 34.51 2.30 4.04
CA ARG A 943 34.88 0.99 3.51
C ARG A 943 35.08 -0.02 4.64
N ILE A 944 34.46 -1.20 4.52
CA ILE A 944 34.59 -2.28 5.50
C ILE A 944 35.93 -3.00 5.29
N THR A 945 36.65 -3.25 6.39
CA THR A 945 37.82 -4.13 6.38
C THR A 945 37.37 -5.58 6.52
N TYR A 946 37.62 -6.38 5.49
CA TYR A 946 37.28 -7.79 5.48
C TYR A 946 38.51 -8.67 5.81
N PRO A 947 38.31 -9.84 6.45
CA PRO A 947 39.34 -10.86 6.60
C PRO A 947 39.89 -11.36 5.25
N ALA A 948 41.11 -11.91 5.23
CA ALA A 948 41.77 -12.32 3.99
C ALA A 948 41.03 -13.44 3.21
N ASP A 949 40.22 -14.24 3.90
CA ASP A 949 39.39 -15.31 3.33
C ASP A 949 37.99 -14.82 2.88
N ARG A 950 37.73 -13.51 2.94
CA ARG A 950 36.45 -12.90 2.55
C ARG A 950 36.72 -11.65 1.72
N ASN A 951 36.52 -11.74 0.42
CA ASN A 951 36.73 -10.59 -0.47
C ASN A 951 35.41 -10.11 -1.07
N VAL A 952 34.98 -8.92 -0.65
CA VAL A 952 33.74 -8.28 -1.12
C VAL A 952 34.09 -7.23 -2.17
N PRO A 953 33.49 -7.31 -3.37
CA PRO A 953 33.89 -6.47 -4.47
C PRO A 953 33.44 -5.02 -4.30
N SER A 954 34.24 -4.06 -4.80
CA SER A 954 33.93 -2.64 -4.64
C SER A 954 32.69 -2.19 -5.41
N TRP A 955 32.29 -2.90 -6.47
CA TRP A 955 31.06 -2.63 -7.20
C TRP A 955 29.80 -2.97 -6.37
N SER A 956 29.93 -3.73 -5.29
CA SER A 956 28.85 -4.02 -4.35
C SER A 956 28.81 -2.97 -3.24
N TRP A 957 27.60 -2.51 -2.90
CA TRP A 957 27.38 -1.66 -1.73
C TRP A 957 27.72 -2.37 -0.41
N MET A 958 27.78 -3.71 -0.39
CA MET A 958 28.18 -4.47 0.80
C MET A 958 29.65 -4.24 1.16
N ALA A 959 30.46 -3.66 0.28
CA ALA A 959 31.83 -3.26 0.62
C ALA A 959 31.90 -2.07 1.60
N TYR A 960 30.79 -1.39 1.86
CA TYR A 960 30.76 -0.12 2.59
C TYR A 960 29.72 -0.09 3.70
N GLU A 961 30.07 0.39 4.90
CA GLU A 961 29.13 0.84 5.92
C GLU A 961 28.44 2.15 5.55
N GLY A 962 27.19 2.31 5.99
CA GLY A 962 26.38 3.49 5.74
C GLY A 962 25.15 3.16 4.91
N SER A 963 24.20 4.09 4.88
CA SER A 963 22.96 3.93 4.13
C SER A 963 23.20 4.13 2.64
N ILE A 964 22.48 3.37 1.82
CA ILE A 964 22.45 3.54 0.37
C ILE A 964 21.06 3.99 -0.11
N THR A 965 21.03 4.55 -1.30
CA THR A 965 19.86 4.72 -2.15
C THR A 965 20.23 4.29 -3.57
N PHE A 966 19.34 4.46 -4.54
CA PHE A 966 19.62 4.16 -5.95
C PHE A 966 19.42 5.42 -6.80
N VAL A 967 20.09 5.45 -7.96
CA VAL A 967 19.80 6.45 -9.00
C VAL A 967 18.43 6.15 -9.60
N ASP A 968 17.59 7.17 -9.75
CA ASP A 968 16.29 7.03 -10.37
C ASP A 968 16.43 6.93 -11.89
N ALA A 969 16.42 5.70 -12.40
CA ALA A 969 16.41 5.40 -13.82
C ALA A 969 14.97 5.06 -14.26
N PRO A 970 14.31 5.85 -15.11
CA PRO A 970 12.91 5.59 -15.48
C PRO A 970 12.75 4.24 -16.19
N PHE A 971 11.67 3.52 -15.89
CA PHE A 971 11.34 2.29 -16.61
C PHE A 971 11.03 2.60 -18.08
N ASP A 972 11.47 1.71 -18.99
CA ASP A 972 11.26 1.79 -20.44
C ASP A 972 11.79 3.03 -21.17
N LYS A 973 12.50 3.95 -20.50
CA LYS A 973 13.17 5.10 -21.13
C LYS A 973 14.69 4.96 -21.23
N VAL A 974 15.27 3.92 -20.64
CA VAL A 974 16.72 3.68 -20.65
C VAL A 974 17.04 2.45 -21.48
N ASP A 975 17.94 2.59 -22.45
CA ASP A 975 18.60 1.51 -23.16
C ASP A 975 19.87 1.11 -22.40
N TRP A 976 19.88 -0.11 -21.87
CA TRP A 976 21.03 -0.70 -21.19
C TRP A 976 22.10 -1.10 -22.20
N THR A 977 23.36 -0.74 -21.92
CA THR A 977 24.50 -1.13 -22.76
C THR A 977 24.87 -2.59 -22.50
N LYS A 978 25.71 -3.19 -23.35
CA LYS A 978 26.23 -4.55 -23.13
C LYS A 978 27.75 -4.58 -23.17
N ASP A 979 28.37 -3.47 -22.78
CA ASP A 979 29.82 -3.24 -22.92
C ASP A 979 30.61 -3.73 -21.69
N TYR A 980 29.97 -4.59 -20.88
CA TYR A 980 30.51 -5.22 -19.69
C TYR A 980 30.11 -6.70 -19.64
N GLU A 981 30.96 -7.51 -19.01
CA GLU A 981 30.70 -8.92 -18.75
C GLU A 981 30.35 -9.06 -17.27
N SER A 982 29.16 -9.60 -16.99
CA SER A 982 28.71 -9.77 -15.61
C SER A 982 29.55 -10.85 -14.90
N PRO A 983 29.90 -10.65 -13.61
CA PRO A 983 30.57 -11.67 -12.81
C PRO A 983 29.77 -12.96 -12.62
N PHE A 984 28.48 -12.99 -13.01
CA PHE A 984 27.56 -14.12 -12.80
C PHE A 984 27.29 -14.96 -14.06
N GLU A 985 27.89 -14.64 -15.21
CA GLU A 985 27.64 -15.34 -16.48
C GLU A 985 28.18 -16.78 -16.52
N VAL A 986 29.26 -17.07 -15.80
CA VAL A 986 29.80 -18.44 -15.70
C VAL A 986 29.05 -19.18 -14.59
N ASP A 987 28.54 -20.38 -14.91
CA ASP A 987 27.84 -21.22 -13.94
C ASP A 987 28.85 -21.74 -12.92
N MET A 988 28.90 -21.07 -11.79
CA MET A 988 29.81 -21.46 -10.73
C MET A 988 28.90 -21.71 -9.55
N GLY A 989 28.66 -22.98 -9.22
CA GLY A 989 27.89 -23.46 -8.06
C GLY A 989 28.52 -23.05 -6.73
N ARG A 990 28.79 -21.75 -6.57
CA ARG A 990 29.67 -21.12 -5.58
C ARG A 990 28.85 -20.66 -4.39
N ARG A 991 29.47 -20.77 -3.21
CA ARG A 991 29.07 -20.00 -2.04
C ARG A 991 29.71 -18.63 -2.17
N TYR A 992 28.92 -17.61 -2.50
CA TYR A 992 29.45 -16.32 -2.98
C TYR A 992 30.36 -15.60 -1.97
N TRP A 993 30.23 -15.85 -0.65
CA TRP A 993 31.00 -15.19 0.43
C TRP A 993 32.23 -15.95 0.95
N GLU A 994 32.52 -17.16 0.47
CA GLU A 994 33.72 -17.91 0.86
C GLU A 994 34.82 -17.66 -0.18
N ALA A 995 35.85 -16.87 0.14
CA ALA A 995 37.04 -16.72 -0.71
C ALA A 995 38.18 -17.60 -0.16
N ASN A 996 38.32 -18.81 -0.69
CA ASN A 996 39.52 -19.62 -0.46
C ASN A 996 40.29 -19.79 -1.78
N GLY A 997 41.44 -20.48 -1.76
CA GLY A 997 42.28 -20.69 -2.95
C GLY A 997 41.56 -21.29 -4.17
N SER A 998 40.36 -21.84 -4.00
CA SER A 998 39.49 -22.37 -5.07
C SER A 998 38.33 -21.44 -5.51
N ASN A 999 38.09 -20.31 -4.84
CA ASN A 999 36.97 -19.40 -5.15
C ASN A 999 37.41 -17.91 -5.19
N PRO A 1000 37.89 -17.40 -6.33
CA PRO A 1000 38.29 -16.00 -6.47
C PRO A 1000 37.08 -15.06 -6.45
N ALA A 1001 37.28 -13.84 -5.94
CA ALA A 1001 36.26 -12.79 -5.86
C ALA A 1001 35.63 -12.49 -7.23
N PRO A 1002 34.31 -12.21 -7.28
CA PRO A 1002 33.64 -11.89 -8.52
C PRO A 1002 34.08 -10.53 -9.07
N VAL A 1003 34.58 -10.52 -10.31
CA VAL A 1003 35.12 -9.34 -10.99
C VAL A 1003 34.16 -8.88 -12.09
N LEU A 1004 33.82 -7.60 -12.10
CA LEU A 1004 33.08 -6.97 -13.20
C LEU A 1004 34.09 -6.55 -14.28
N LYS A 1005 33.95 -7.08 -15.50
CA LYS A 1005 34.86 -6.76 -16.60
C LYS A 1005 34.18 -5.82 -17.59
N SER A 1006 34.92 -4.86 -18.14
CA SER A 1006 34.41 -4.02 -19.23
C SER A 1006 35.49 -3.78 -20.27
N LYS A 1007 35.13 -3.87 -21.55
CA LYS A 1007 36.04 -3.59 -22.68
C LYS A 1007 36.02 -2.12 -23.10
N SER A 1008 35.09 -1.33 -22.55
CA SER A 1008 34.77 0.01 -23.02
C SER A 1008 34.74 1.03 -21.88
N ALA A 1009 35.66 0.94 -20.92
CA ALA A 1009 35.83 2.01 -19.94
C ALA A 1009 36.41 3.25 -20.63
N ARG A 1010 35.83 4.41 -20.33
CA ARG A 1010 36.10 5.68 -21.02
C ARG A 1010 36.69 6.71 -20.08
N ARG A 1011 37.41 7.67 -20.64
CA ARG A 1011 37.89 8.87 -19.93
C ARG A 1011 36.81 9.95 -19.93
N PHE A 1012 36.90 10.88 -19.00
CA PHE A 1012 36.13 12.12 -19.07
C PHE A 1012 36.71 13.05 -20.14
N SER A 1013 35.85 13.84 -20.79
CA SER A 1013 36.27 14.77 -21.84
C SER A 1013 37.20 15.86 -21.29
N SER A 1014 38.31 16.12 -21.98
CA SER A 1014 39.24 17.20 -21.62
C SER A 1014 38.70 18.60 -21.94
N SER A 1015 37.62 18.70 -22.72
CA SER A 1015 36.95 19.96 -23.06
C SER A 1015 35.78 20.32 -22.12
N GLY A 1016 35.35 19.38 -21.27
CA GLY A 1016 34.30 19.62 -20.29
C GLY A 1016 34.83 20.24 -19.00
N ASP A 1017 34.01 21.06 -18.33
CA ASP A 1017 34.32 21.59 -17.00
C ASP A 1017 34.43 20.43 -15.99
N PRO A 1018 35.59 20.22 -15.33
CA PRO A 1018 35.74 19.24 -14.26
C PRO A 1018 34.62 19.31 -13.21
N ASP A 1019 34.17 20.53 -12.88
CA ASP A 1019 33.12 20.72 -11.89
C ASP A 1019 31.75 20.24 -12.37
N GLU A 1020 31.47 20.22 -13.68
CA GLU A 1020 30.26 19.58 -14.23
C GLU A 1020 30.27 18.08 -14.04
N VAL A 1021 31.41 17.42 -14.26
CA VAL A 1021 31.56 15.99 -13.99
C VAL A 1021 31.36 15.70 -12.49
N PHE A 1022 31.99 16.50 -11.63
CA PHE A 1022 31.83 16.33 -10.18
C PHE A 1022 30.41 16.65 -9.67
N ARG A 1023 29.64 17.51 -10.36
CA ARG A 1023 28.23 17.76 -10.08
C ARG A 1023 27.34 16.60 -10.51
N GLY A 1024 27.63 15.99 -11.67
CA GLY A 1024 26.86 14.86 -12.22
C GLY A 1024 27.19 13.49 -11.61
N VAL A 1025 28.27 13.38 -10.82
CA VAL A 1025 28.72 12.14 -10.17
C VAL A 1025 28.53 12.20 -8.66
N ARG A 1026 27.91 11.16 -8.12
CA ARG A 1026 27.89 10.87 -6.69
C ARG A 1026 29.02 9.91 -6.34
N PHE A 1027 30.07 10.45 -5.72
CA PHE A 1027 31.18 9.67 -5.19
C PHE A 1027 30.78 8.91 -3.93
N ASP A 1028 31.23 7.65 -3.83
CA ASP A 1028 30.95 6.75 -2.71
C ASP A 1028 31.62 7.27 -1.42
N LEU A 1029 32.81 7.86 -1.52
CA LEU A 1029 33.55 8.52 -0.41
C LEU A 1029 33.61 10.04 -0.61
N ASP A 1030 34.30 10.76 0.29
CA ASP A 1030 34.43 12.22 0.24
C ASP A 1030 35.00 12.71 -1.11
N ARG A 1031 34.33 13.71 -1.71
CA ARG A 1031 34.69 14.35 -2.99
C ARG A 1031 36.11 14.92 -2.94
N ALA A 1032 36.55 15.43 -1.79
CA ALA A 1032 37.87 16.04 -1.65
C ALA A 1032 39.00 15.04 -1.98
N ALA A 1033 38.78 13.74 -1.78
CA ALA A 1033 39.77 12.71 -2.07
C ALA A 1033 40.06 12.55 -3.58
N PHE A 1034 39.16 13.00 -4.47
CA PHE A 1034 39.23 12.72 -5.91
C PHE A 1034 39.42 13.96 -6.78
N HIS A 1035 39.43 15.17 -6.19
CA HIS A 1035 39.48 16.43 -6.95
C HIS A 1035 40.78 16.60 -7.77
N HIS A 1036 41.89 16.01 -7.31
CA HIS A 1036 43.18 16.02 -8.03
C HIS A 1036 43.38 14.81 -8.97
N GLN A 1037 42.38 13.94 -9.13
CA GLN A 1037 42.52 12.64 -9.80
C GLN A 1037 41.61 12.46 -11.03
N LEU A 1038 40.96 13.51 -11.56
CA LEU A 1038 40.01 13.36 -12.68
C LEU A 1038 40.59 12.62 -13.90
N SER A 1039 41.88 12.83 -14.20
CA SER A 1039 42.60 12.14 -15.29
C SER A 1039 42.84 10.65 -15.04
N ALA A 1040 42.86 10.23 -13.78
CA ALA A 1040 43.00 8.84 -13.36
C ALA A 1040 41.66 8.10 -13.33
N LEU A 1041 40.54 8.82 -13.22
CA LEU A 1041 39.21 8.22 -13.21
C LEU A 1041 38.82 7.70 -14.60
N ARG A 1042 37.98 6.67 -14.60
CA ARG A 1042 37.27 6.17 -15.78
C ARG A 1042 35.79 6.04 -15.48
N CYS A 1043 34.98 5.99 -16.53
CA CYS A 1043 33.57 5.65 -16.43
C CYS A 1043 33.22 4.48 -17.34
N ILE A 1044 32.35 3.60 -16.86
CA ILE A 1044 31.69 2.56 -17.65
C ILE A 1044 30.25 3.04 -17.87
N VAL A 1045 29.83 3.16 -19.13
CA VAL A 1045 28.44 3.51 -19.46
C VAL A 1045 27.59 2.26 -19.25
N ILE A 1046 26.64 2.33 -18.31
CA ILE A 1046 25.73 1.23 -17.96
C ILE A 1046 24.42 1.33 -18.76
N GLY A 1047 23.96 2.54 -19.03
CA GLY A 1047 22.76 2.78 -19.82
C GLY A 1047 22.72 4.19 -20.38
N LYS A 1048 21.82 4.43 -21.32
CA LYS A 1048 21.56 5.73 -21.93
C LYS A 1048 20.08 5.94 -22.15
N ASP A 1049 19.61 7.17 -22.20
CA ASP A 1049 18.23 7.43 -22.57
C ASP A 1049 17.92 6.91 -23.99
N LYS A 1050 16.71 6.38 -24.17
CA LYS A 1050 16.16 6.03 -25.48
C LYS A 1050 16.12 7.27 -26.36
N PRO A 1051 16.37 7.15 -27.67
CA PRO A 1051 16.45 8.30 -28.55
C PRO A 1051 15.11 9.06 -28.57
N SER A 1052 15.12 10.29 -28.03
CA SER A 1052 14.15 11.34 -28.36
C SER A 1052 14.74 12.25 -29.44
N GLU A 1053 13.94 13.13 -30.03
CA GLU A 1053 14.26 13.90 -31.25
C GLU A 1053 15.54 14.78 -31.19
N SER A 1054 16.19 14.93 -30.02
CA SER A 1054 17.46 15.66 -29.85
C SER A 1054 18.63 14.73 -29.53
N LYS A 1055 19.59 14.59 -30.46
CA LYS A 1055 20.76 13.70 -30.34
C LYS A 1055 21.85 14.17 -29.35
N ASP A 1056 21.82 15.44 -28.94
CA ASP A 1056 22.88 16.05 -28.12
C ASP A 1056 22.52 16.21 -26.62
N ALA A 1057 21.26 15.95 -26.23
CA ALA A 1057 20.80 16.05 -24.83
C ALA A 1057 20.69 14.70 -24.09
N ALA A 1058 21.10 13.58 -24.73
CA ALA A 1058 20.92 12.25 -24.16
C ALA A 1058 21.75 12.03 -22.88
N LEU A 1059 21.07 11.65 -21.79
CA LEU A 1059 21.68 11.32 -20.52
C LEU A 1059 22.27 9.90 -20.54
N HIS A 1060 23.43 9.74 -19.90
CA HIS A 1060 24.16 8.49 -19.77
C HIS A 1060 24.33 8.16 -18.29
N TYR A 1061 23.91 6.96 -17.91
CA TYR A 1061 24.06 6.41 -16.56
C TYR A 1061 25.40 5.69 -16.48
N VAL A 1062 26.29 6.16 -15.60
CA VAL A 1062 27.69 5.73 -15.58
C VAL A 1062 28.12 5.20 -14.22
N LEU A 1063 28.93 4.15 -14.23
CA LEU A 1063 29.70 3.68 -13.08
C LEU A 1063 31.09 4.31 -13.13
N VAL A 1064 31.52 4.97 -12.05
CA VAL A 1064 32.81 5.66 -11.98
C VAL A 1064 33.81 4.80 -11.21
N ILE A 1065 34.99 4.62 -11.79
CA ILE A 1065 36.04 3.72 -11.29
C ILE A 1065 37.40 4.43 -11.23
N ALA A 1066 38.26 3.98 -10.33
CA ALA A 1066 39.63 4.47 -10.16
C ALA A 1066 40.63 3.30 -9.99
N PRO A 1067 41.91 3.47 -10.35
CA PRO A 1067 42.94 2.48 -10.08
C PRO A 1067 43.09 2.23 -8.56
N PRO A 1068 43.30 0.98 -8.11
CA PRO A 1068 43.52 0.70 -6.71
C PRO A 1068 44.90 1.22 -6.27
N PRO A 1069 45.07 1.53 -4.97
CA PRO A 1069 46.37 1.95 -4.43
C PRO A 1069 47.51 0.95 -4.64
N SER A 1070 47.17 -0.34 -4.83
CA SER A 1070 48.13 -1.43 -5.02
C SER A 1070 48.81 -1.46 -6.39
N GLY A 1071 48.35 -0.66 -7.37
CA GLY A 1071 49.01 -0.48 -8.66
C GLY A 1071 48.99 -1.68 -9.61
N LYS A 1072 48.08 -2.66 -9.43
CA LYS A 1072 47.94 -3.78 -10.37
C LYS A 1072 47.44 -3.27 -11.74
N PRO A 1073 48.10 -3.63 -12.87
CA PRO A 1073 47.65 -3.25 -14.20
C PRO A 1073 46.22 -3.73 -14.46
N GLN A 1074 45.38 -2.89 -15.09
CA GLN A 1074 43.98 -3.18 -15.46
C GLN A 1074 42.99 -3.44 -14.31
N ALA A 1075 43.44 -3.48 -13.05
CA ALA A 1075 42.56 -3.55 -11.89
C ALA A 1075 42.01 -2.16 -11.55
N TYR A 1076 40.73 -2.09 -11.24
CA TYR A 1076 40.03 -0.87 -10.85
C TYR A 1076 39.11 -1.14 -9.66
N VAL A 1077 38.75 -0.09 -8.93
CA VAL A 1077 37.72 -0.12 -7.90
C VAL A 1077 36.65 0.92 -8.20
N ARG A 1078 35.40 0.60 -7.88
CA ARG A 1078 34.31 1.56 -7.94
C ARG A 1078 34.53 2.68 -6.92
N VAL A 1079 34.30 3.91 -7.36
CA VAL A 1079 34.38 5.12 -6.52
C VAL A 1079 33.14 6.01 -6.61
N GLY A 1080 32.18 5.69 -7.49
CA GLY A 1080 30.91 6.43 -7.57
C GLY A 1080 30.02 5.98 -8.72
N VAL A 1081 28.89 6.69 -8.85
CA VAL A 1081 27.92 6.53 -9.94
C VAL A 1081 27.42 7.92 -10.36
N GLY A 1082 26.97 8.10 -11.59
CA GLY A 1082 26.47 9.40 -12.03
C GLY A 1082 25.54 9.35 -13.23
N ILE A 1083 24.95 10.51 -13.52
CA ILE A 1083 24.20 10.77 -14.75
C ILE A 1083 24.93 11.91 -15.46
N LEU A 1084 25.45 11.64 -16.65
CA LEU A 1084 26.26 12.58 -17.42
C LEU A 1084 25.67 12.78 -18.82
N VAL A 1085 25.79 13.99 -19.35
CA VAL A 1085 25.55 14.25 -20.76
C VAL A 1085 26.70 13.73 -21.62
N LYS A 1086 26.40 13.39 -22.87
CA LYS A 1086 27.36 12.78 -23.81
C LYS A 1086 28.67 13.57 -23.96
N SER A 1087 28.61 14.91 -23.92
CA SER A 1087 29.76 15.82 -24.09
C SER A 1087 30.81 15.72 -22.98
N LEU A 1088 30.44 15.20 -21.80
CA LEU A 1088 31.34 15.04 -20.67
C LEU A 1088 32.14 13.71 -20.73
N ILE A 1089 31.82 12.83 -21.67
CA ILE A 1089 32.46 11.52 -21.86
C ILE A 1089 33.30 11.55 -23.13
N SER A 1090 34.56 11.10 -23.06
CA SER A 1090 35.41 10.94 -24.24
C SER A 1090 35.07 9.63 -24.96
N TRP A 1091 34.83 9.72 -26.27
CA TRP A 1091 34.47 8.58 -27.12
C TRP A 1091 35.62 8.12 -28.03
N ASP A 1092 36.79 8.75 -27.93
CA ASP A 1092 37.94 8.51 -28.82
C ASP A 1092 38.78 7.30 -28.40
N LEU A 1093 38.71 6.92 -27.11
CA LEU A 1093 39.54 5.87 -26.51
C LEU A 1093 38.71 5.02 -25.55
N GLU A 1094 38.87 3.71 -25.68
CA GLU A 1094 38.29 2.70 -24.80
C GLU A 1094 39.41 1.83 -24.22
N GLU A 1095 39.29 1.45 -22.95
CA GLU A 1095 40.23 0.55 -22.30
C GLU A 1095 39.52 -0.62 -21.61
N TYR A 1096 40.19 -1.77 -21.63
CA TYR A 1096 39.78 -2.93 -20.88
C TYR A 1096 40.10 -2.76 -19.39
N VAL A 1097 39.10 -3.02 -18.54
CA VAL A 1097 39.20 -2.89 -17.08
C VAL A 1097 38.56 -4.07 -16.37
N GLU A 1098 39.14 -4.41 -15.22
CA GLU A 1098 38.63 -5.38 -14.27
C GLU A 1098 38.30 -4.66 -12.95
N VAL A 1099 37.01 -4.47 -12.65
CA VAL A 1099 36.55 -3.82 -11.42
C VAL A 1099 36.44 -4.88 -10.32
N GLN A 1100 37.32 -4.76 -9.32
CA GLN A 1100 37.49 -5.70 -8.22
C GLN A 1100 36.59 -5.42 -7.04
#